data_AF-A0A2H0VR39-F1
#
_entry.id   AF-A0A2H0VR39-F1
#
_cell.length_a   1.000
_cell.length_b   1.000
_cell.length_c   1.000
_cell.angle_alpha   90.00
_cell.angle_beta   90.00
_cell.angle_gamma   90.00
#
_symmetry.space_group_name_H-M   'P 1'
#
loop_
_entity.id
_entity.type
_entity.pdbx_description
1 polymer ?
#
loop_
_entity_poly.entity_id
_entity_poly.type
_entity_poly.pdbx_seq_one_letter_code
_entity_poly.pdbx_strand_id
1 'polypeptide(L)'
;MQYYFLGLGGIGMSALAKILHERNCKVAGFDQNKTELVATLERQGVSFLTELPAKESTVIYSSAIPKDHPIFLEAKKRNYPLMHRSDLLSQLMQGKKSFLVAGTHGKTSTSALLSHVLISAQLNPSFAVGGILNNYTTNGKHGSGNIFIAEADESDGSFLKHPCDYAIVTNLEKEHLHYWKDFSQLQKGFSSFSNKADKLFWCKDDKELQKLNLQGTSYGFSVDADIRACNLSSNEEGSYFDVHFQNKMYENIFLPLVGKHHVLNALAVFGLALSISVKEKDIRSAFKSFKGVQRRAELLGEVKAVKYFTDYAHHPTEISATINSFKKQFSEKRLVVIFQPHRFSRTKDLFEEFINAFQKADVLILTDTYSAGEQDNGFSSQKLFQEVTHKNKIFASKQDLTDSLLNMIYPHDIIVFLGAGSIDDIARMFLYQNANHVKQLKVGLIFGGSSLEHNVSCSSAKFFQENIDKSIYSLINIKIEKDGKIHQNQIKDLLDLDICLPVLHGARGEDGMIQGFLEALQVPYCGCDYNSSVVCMDKRWSKCIVQKNGVSTAPDLEITKEMWANNRHLWLKKCFQFARFPLYIKGSHMGSSIGLKKCEKKEEIETAIDDILQVDSSLLLEQEVRGRQIEFSVWGNETIHVGVPTEVLKQDFYSYEDKYEKTLTKIPAEISEKALAEGKRLAKLVYRSLKCSGLSRIDFFLTKEEKYIFNEINPMPGFTPLSAFFPMVKAKGISEKQFIDILIILGLQRARVCQKT
;
A
#
# COMPACT_ATOMS: atom_id res chain seq x y z
N MET A 1 -30.18 6.94 -39.90
CA MET A 1 -30.05 5.47 -39.75
C MET A 1 -30.50 5.06 -38.36
N GLN A 2 -31.14 3.89 -38.26
CA GLN A 2 -31.60 3.31 -37.01
C GLN A 2 -30.85 2.01 -36.72
N TYR A 3 -30.44 1.81 -35.47
CA TYR A 3 -29.69 0.65 -35.02
C TYR A 3 -30.42 -0.03 -33.86
N TYR A 4 -30.48 -1.36 -33.90
CA TYR A 4 -31.12 -2.18 -32.86
C TYR A 4 -30.11 -3.16 -32.26
N PHE A 5 -29.81 -3.03 -30.97
CA PHE A 5 -28.83 -3.86 -30.28
C PHE A 5 -29.49 -5.05 -29.60
N LEU A 6 -29.06 -6.26 -29.95
CA LEU A 6 -29.43 -7.49 -29.25
C LEU A 6 -28.33 -7.82 -28.23
N GLY A 7 -28.64 -7.64 -26.94
CA GLY A 7 -27.67 -7.64 -25.83
C GLY A 7 -27.16 -6.23 -25.49
N LEU A 8 -28.06 -5.25 -25.41
CA LEU A 8 -27.75 -3.83 -25.18
C LEU A 8 -26.95 -3.59 -23.88
N GLY A 9 -27.17 -4.40 -22.86
CA GLY A 9 -26.54 -4.30 -21.54
C GLY A 9 -25.12 -4.86 -21.46
N GLY A 10 -24.64 -5.55 -22.50
CA GLY A 10 -23.25 -6.00 -22.56
C GLY A 10 -22.27 -4.81 -22.58
N ILE A 11 -21.12 -4.94 -21.89
CA ILE A 11 -20.17 -3.82 -21.75
C ILE A 11 -19.60 -3.34 -23.10
N GLY A 12 -19.33 -4.26 -24.04
CA GLY A 12 -18.90 -3.87 -25.39
C GLY A 12 -20.05 -3.29 -26.23
N MET A 13 -21.27 -3.80 -26.06
CA MET A 13 -22.44 -3.38 -26.84
C MET A 13 -22.91 -1.98 -26.45
N SER A 14 -23.00 -1.71 -25.14
CA SER A 14 -23.41 -0.41 -24.60
C SER A 14 -22.47 0.73 -25.02
N ALA A 15 -21.15 0.46 -25.11
CA ALA A 15 -20.18 1.45 -25.59
C ALA A 15 -20.46 1.86 -27.05
N LEU A 16 -20.70 0.88 -27.94
CA LEU A 16 -20.99 1.14 -29.36
C LEU A 16 -22.35 1.84 -29.54
N ALA A 17 -23.36 1.39 -28.81
CA ALA A 17 -24.69 2.00 -28.80
C ALA A 17 -24.62 3.48 -28.41
N LYS A 18 -23.84 3.80 -27.37
CA LYS A 18 -23.62 5.17 -26.92
C LYS A 18 -22.93 6.04 -27.96
N ILE A 19 -21.87 5.55 -28.60
CA ILE A 19 -21.16 6.32 -29.65
C ILE A 19 -22.12 6.63 -30.82
N LEU A 20 -22.93 5.65 -31.25
CA LEU A 20 -23.92 5.88 -32.31
C LEU A 20 -24.97 6.91 -31.89
N HIS A 21 -25.45 6.83 -30.65
CA HIS A 21 -26.41 7.78 -30.11
C HIS A 21 -25.82 9.21 -30.07
N GLU A 22 -24.59 9.39 -29.58
CA GLU A 22 -23.89 10.68 -29.57
C GLU A 22 -23.55 11.20 -30.99
N ARG A 23 -23.52 10.32 -31.99
CA ARG A 23 -23.47 10.68 -33.43
C ARG A 23 -24.85 10.96 -34.02
N ASN A 24 -25.88 11.19 -33.19
CA ASN A 24 -27.27 11.46 -33.58
C ASN A 24 -27.95 10.33 -34.38
N CYS A 25 -27.50 9.09 -34.23
CA CYS A 25 -28.23 7.93 -34.78
C CYS A 25 -29.39 7.54 -33.86
N LYS A 26 -30.48 7.00 -34.44
CA LYS A 26 -31.55 6.40 -33.64
C LYS A 26 -31.09 5.04 -33.12
N VAL A 27 -31.03 4.87 -31.81
CA VAL A 27 -30.56 3.63 -31.18
C VAL A 27 -31.65 3.07 -30.28
N ALA A 28 -31.91 1.78 -30.44
CA ALA A 28 -32.75 1.00 -29.56
C ALA A 28 -32.09 -0.35 -29.27
N GLY A 29 -32.60 -1.10 -28.30
CA GLY A 29 -32.11 -2.46 -28.07
C GLY A 29 -32.85 -3.24 -26.99
N PHE A 30 -32.53 -4.52 -26.93
CA PHE A 30 -33.03 -5.48 -25.96
C PHE A 30 -31.89 -6.08 -25.15
N ASP A 31 -32.16 -6.40 -23.89
CA ASP A 31 -31.34 -7.26 -23.06
C ASP A 31 -32.24 -8.10 -22.16
N GLN A 32 -31.77 -9.26 -21.72
CA GLN A 32 -32.55 -10.15 -20.86
C GLN A 32 -32.76 -9.53 -19.47
N ASN A 33 -31.75 -8.83 -18.96
CA ASN A 33 -31.79 -8.18 -17.67
C ASN A 33 -31.64 -6.67 -17.84
N LYS A 34 -32.45 -5.91 -17.09
CA LYS A 34 -32.34 -4.45 -17.04
C LYS A 34 -31.21 -4.05 -16.10
N THR A 35 -29.98 -4.00 -16.62
CA THR A 35 -28.77 -3.61 -15.87
C THR A 35 -28.66 -2.08 -15.72
N GLU A 36 -27.80 -1.62 -14.81
CA GLU A 36 -27.53 -0.17 -14.64
C GLU A 36 -27.01 0.50 -15.93
N LEU A 37 -26.31 -0.26 -16.80
CA LEU A 37 -25.89 0.22 -18.12
C LEU A 37 -27.08 0.50 -19.02
N VAL A 38 -28.06 -0.42 -19.07
CA VAL A 38 -29.31 -0.24 -19.82
C VAL A 38 -30.09 0.95 -19.27
N ALA A 39 -30.26 1.02 -17.96
CA ALA A 39 -30.95 2.14 -17.30
C ALA A 39 -30.26 3.50 -17.57
N THR A 40 -28.93 3.51 -17.65
CA THR A 40 -28.17 4.71 -18.01
C THR A 40 -28.38 5.11 -19.47
N LEU A 41 -28.37 4.16 -20.40
CA LEU A 41 -28.64 4.43 -21.82
C LEU A 41 -30.07 4.93 -22.05
N GLU A 42 -31.06 4.37 -21.35
CA GLU A 42 -32.45 4.86 -21.41
C GLU A 42 -32.58 6.30 -20.90
N ARG A 43 -31.92 6.65 -19.78
CA ARG A 43 -31.85 8.03 -19.29
C ARG A 43 -31.19 8.98 -20.30
N GLN A 44 -30.34 8.45 -21.18
CA GLN A 44 -29.70 9.20 -22.26
C GLN A 44 -30.55 9.27 -23.53
N GLY A 45 -31.70 8.59 -23.58
CA GLY A 45 -32.63 8.62 -24.72
C GLY A 45 -32.51 7.44 -25.69
N VAL A 46 -31.76 6.38 -25.34
CA VAL A 46 -31.77 5.11 -26.09
C VAL A 46 -33.00 4.31 -25.71
N SER A 47 -33.78 3.85 -26.70
CA SER A 47 -35.03 3.12 -26.41
C SER A 47 -34.77 1.65 -26.05
N PHE A 48 -35.26 1.20 -24.90
CA PHE A 48 -35.32 -0.23 -24.58
C PHE A 48 -36.56 -0.85 -25.23
N LEU A 49 -36.38 -1.77 -26.18
CA LEU A 49 -37.44 -2.36 -26.98
C LEU A 49 -37.30 -3.87 -27.01
N THR A 50 -38.34 -4.59 -26.58
CA THR A 50 -38.39 -6.06 -26.59
C THR A 50 -38.65 -6.66 -27.96
N GLU A 51 -39.10 -5.84 -28.92
CA GLU A 51 -39.40 -6.24 -30.29
C GLU A 51 -38.52 -5.51 -31.30
N LEU A 52 -38.42 -6.08 -32.51
CA LEU A 52 -37.70 -5.44 -33.62
C LEU A 52 -38.42 -4.17 -34.07
N PRO A 53 -37.69 -3.05 -34.29
CA PRO A 53 -38.26 -1.79 -34.78
C PRO A 53 -38.56 -1.86 -36.29
N ALA A 54 -38.81 -0.71 -36.94
CA ALA A 54 -39.04 -0.62 -38.38
C ALA A 54 -37.92 -1.29 -39.22
N LYS A 55 -38.30 -1.87 -40.37
CA LYS A 55 -37.47 -2.76 -41.22
C LYS A 55 -36.15 -2.14 -41.72
N GLU A 56 -36.03 -0.82 -41.72
CA GLU A 56 -34.85 -0.07 -42.16
C GLU A 56 -33.70 -0.07 -41.11
N SER A 57 -33.89 -0.73 -39.97
CA SER A 57 -32.93 -0.75 -38.87
C SER A 57 -31.85 -1.82 -39.06
N THR A 58 -30.59 -1.51 -38.75
CA THR A 58 -29.51 -2.51 -38.68
C THR A 58 -29.52 -3.19 -37.31
N VAL A 59 -29.59 -4.52 -37.28
CA VAL A 59 -29.54 -5.31 -36.04
C VAL A 59 -28.10 -5.66 -35.71
N ILE A 60 -27.65 -5.18 -34.55
CA ILE A 60 -26.32 -5.42 -33.99
C ILE A 60 -26.38 -6.58 -33.00
N TYR A 61 -25.49 -7.55 -33.16
CA TYR A 61 -25.40 -8.72 -32.27
C TYR A 61 -23.95 -8.98 -31.85
N SER A 62 -23.78 -9.72 -30.75
CA SER A 62 -22.47 -10.14 -30.23
C SER A 62 -22.31 -11.65 -30.26
N SER A 63 -21.09 -12.13 -30.06
CA SER A 63 -20.75 -13.55 -29.90
C SER A 63 -21.49 -14.25 -28.74
N ALA A 64 -22.02 -13.48 -27.77
CA ALA A 64 -22.79 -14.01 -26.64
C ALA A 64 -24.25 -14.33 -27.00
N ILE A 65 -24.75 -13.87 -28.15
CA ILE A 65 -26.12 -14.14 -28.58
C ILE A 65 -26.18 -15.50 -29.30
N PRO A 66 -26.96 -16.48 -28.80
CA PRO A 66 -27.15 -17.75 -29.47
C PRO A 66 -27.77 -17.59 -30.86
N LYS A 67 -27.38 -18.44 -31.82
CA LYS A 67 -27.90 -18.38 -33.20
C LYS A 67 -29.39 -18.72 -33.30
N ASP A 68 -29.93 -19.41 -32.31
CA ASP A 68 -31.34 -19.78 -32.15
C ASP A 68 -32.13 -18.76 -31.33
N HIS A 69 -31.53 -17.62 -30.94
CA HIS A 69 -32.24 -16.57 -30.21
C HIS A 69 -33.46 -16.07 -31.01
N PRO A 70 -34.67 -15.99 -30.42
CA PRO A 70 -35.90 -15.69 -31.16
C PRO A 70 -35.84 -14.38 -31.97
N ILE A 71 -35.34 -13.29 -31.37
CA ILE A 71 -35.19 -11.99 -32.05
C ILE A 71 -34.19 -12.06 -33.21
N PHE A 72 -33.12 -12.83 -33.08
CA PHE A 72 -32.12 -13.00 -34.13
C PHE A 72 -32.69 -13.77 -35.33
N LEU A 73 -33.40 -14.87 -35.06
CA LEU A 73 -34.09 -15.64 -36.09
C LEU A 73 -35.17 -14.82 -36.80
N GLU A 74 -35.93 -14.02 -36.06
CA GLU A 74 -36.97 -13.16 -36.64
C GLU A 74 -36.36 -12.04 -37.51
N ALA A 75 -35.26 -11.42 -37.07
CA ALA A 75 -34.54 -10.43 -37.86
C ALA A 75 -34.04 -11.03 -39.19
N LYS A 76 -33.53 -12.26 -39.14
CA LYS A 76 -33.10 -13.01 -40.33
C LYS A 76 -34.29 -13.34 -41.25
N LYS A 77 -35.39 -13.85 -40.70
CA LYS A 77 -36.61 -14.19 -41.43
C LYS A 77 -37.22 -12.97 -42.14
N ARG A 78 -37.17 -11.79 -41.49
CA ARG A 78 -37.67 -10.53 -42.04
C ARG A 78 -36.63 -9.78 -42.89
N ASN A 79 -35.44 -10.33 -43.12
CA ASN A 79 -34.34 -9.74 -43.90
C ASN A 79 -33.87 -8.37 -43.39
N TYR A 80 -33.70 -8.21 -42.07
CA TYR A 80 -33.02 -7.04 -41.51
C TYR A 80 -31.51 -7.11 -41.83
N PRO A 81 -30.84 -5.98 -42.10
CA PRO A 81 -29.38 -5.92 -42.12
C PRO A 81 -28.81 -6.39 -40.77
N LEU A 82 -27.99 -7.44 -40.78
CA LEU A 82 -27.33 -7.96 -39.58
C LEU A 82 -25.86 -7.54 -39.57
N MET A 83 -25.37 -7.05 -38.44
CA MET A 83 -23.98 -6.64 -38.28
C MET A 83 -23.42 -7.12 -36.95
N HIS A 84 -22.25 -7.74 -36.98
CA HIS A 84 -21.59 -8.17 -35.75
C HIS A 84 -20.97 -6.97 -35.02
N ARG A 85 -20.88 -7.02 -33.69
CA ARG A 85 -20.28 -5.94 -32.87
C ARG A 85 -18.89 -5.52 -33.36
N SER A 86 -18.07 -6.47 -33.81
CA SER A 86 -16.70 -6.20 -34.28
C SER A 86 -16.71 -5.38 -35.56
N ASP A 87 -17.67 -5.65 -36.44
CA ASP A 87 -17.78 -4.99 -37.73
C ASP A 87 -18.28 -3.56 -37.53
N LEU A 88 -19.22 -3.36 -36.60
CA LEU A 88 -19.64 -2.03 -36.17
C LEU A 88 -18.48 -1.24 -35.55
N LEU A 89 -17.68 -1.84 -34.68
CA LEU A 89 -16.50 -1.19 -34.10
C LEU A 89 -15.51 -0.73 -35.19
N SER A 90 -15.20 -1.60 -36.15
CA SER A 90 -14.39 -1.24 -37.32
C SER A 90 -15.00 -0.08 -38.11
N GLN A 91 -16.32 -0.08 -38.33
CA GLN A 91 -17.01 1.00 -39.02
C GLN A 91 -16.93 2.33 -38.26
N LEU A 92 -17.06 2.30 -36.92
CA LEU A 92 -16.97 3.50 -36.09
C LEU A 92 -15.57 4.14 -36.10
N MET A 93 -14.52 3.35 -36.39
CA MET A 93 -13.13 3.80 -36.52
C MET A 93 -12.82 4.43 -37.88
N GLN A 94 -13.62 4.18 -38.91
CA GLN A 94 -13.33 4.67 -40.26
C GLN A 94 -13.16 6.20 -40.28
N GLY A 95 -12.12 6.65 -40.97
CA GLY A 95 -11.77 8.07 -41.09
C GLY A 95 -11.07 8.66 -39.86
N LYS A 96 -10.76 7.86 -38.83
CA LYS A 96 -9.99 8.28 -37.63
C LYS A 96 -8.70 7.47 -37.50
N LYS A 97 -7.71 8.03 -36.80
CA LYS A 97 -6.53 7.27 -36.36
C LYS A 97 -6.91 6.31 -35.23
N SER A 98 -6.62 5.04 -35.43
CA SER A 98 -6.97 3.92 -34.56
C SER A 98 -5.86 3.61 -33.55
N PHE A 99 -6.24 3.57 -32.28
CA PHE A 99 -5.37 3.28 -31.14
C PHE A 99 -5.92 2.03 -30.45
N LEU A 100 -5.31 0.89 -30.69
CA LEU A 100 -5.80 -0.40 -30.21
C LEU A 100 -4.98 -0.90 -29.03
N VAL A 101 -5.67 -1.47 -28.05
CA VAL A 101 -5.03 -2.14 -26.91
C VAL A 101 -5.42 -3.60 -26.89
N ALA A 102 -4.44 -4.48 -27.06
CA ALA A 102 -4.59 -5.94 -27.05
C ALA A 102 -3.73 -6.57 -25.94
N GLY A 103 -3.93 -7.87 -25.72
CA GLY A 103 -3.19 -8.69 -24.75
C GLY A 103 -4.16 -9.44 -23.83
N THR A 104 -3.71 -10.49 -23.16
CA THR A 104 -4.62 -11.33 -22.36
C THR A 104 -5.25 -10.53 -21.19
N HIS A 105 -4.40 -9.86 -20.41
CA HIS A 105 -4.79 -9.07 -19.24
C HIS A 105 -4.49 -7.58 -19.42
N GLY A 106 -5.22 -6.72 -18.72
CA GLY A 106 -4.90 -5.28 -18.64
C GLY A 106 -5.36 -4.41 -19.82
N LYS A 107 -6.03 -4.98 -20.84
CA LYS A 107 -6.60 -4.25 -21.98
C LYS A 107 -7.43 -3.05 -21.52
N THR A 108 -8.39 -3.30 -20.64
CA THR A 108 -9.34 -2.30 -20.16
C THR A 108 -8.72 -1.20 -19.34
N SER A 109 -7.82 -1.53 -18.40
CA SER A 109 -7.14 -0.50 -17.61
C SER A 109 -6.24 0.38 -18.48
N THR A 110 -5.57 -0.20 -19.48
CA THR A 110 -4.67 0.51 -20.39
C THR A 110 -5.43 1.40 -21.38
N SER A 111 -6.49 0.88 -22.02
CA SER A 111 -7.31 1.66 -22.95
C SER A 111 -8.05 2.81 -22.23
N ALA A 112 -8.52 2.58 -21.00
CA ALA A 112 -9.10 3.60 -20.15
C ALA A 112 -8.10 4.70 -19.76
N LEU A 113 -6.90 4.32 -19.32
CA LEU A 113 -5.85 5.27 -18.97
C LEU A 113 -5.41 6.09 -20.19
N LEU A 114 -5.23 5.44 -21.35
CA LEU A 114 -4.95 6.13 -22.62
C LEU A 114 -6.05 7.13 -22.98
N SER A 115 -7.33 6.73 -22.88
CA SER A 115 -8.46 7.62 -23.12
C SER A 115 -8.41 8.84 -22.19
N HIS A 116 -8.15 8.64 -20.89
CA HIS A 116 -8.07 9.72 -19.93
C HIS A 116 -6.90 10.70 -20.21
N VAL A 117 -5.72 10.17 -20.58
CA VAL A 117 -4.56 11.00 -20.95
C VAL A 117 -4.87 11.84 -22.17
N LEU A 118 -5.42 11.26 -23.23
CA LEU A 118 -5.69 12.02 -24.47
C LEU A 118 -6.85 13.01 -24.31
N ILE A 119 -7.84 12.72 -23.46
CA ILE A 119 -8.88 13.71 -23.09
C ILE A 119 -8.26 14.86 -22.30
N SER A 120 -7.40 14.57 -21.32
CA SER A 120 -6.73 15.59 -20.50
C SER A 120 -5.79 16.48 -21.32
N ALA A 121 -5.17 15.90 -22.36
CA ALA A 121 -4.38 16.61 -23.36
C ALA A 121 -5.21 17.36 -24.41
N GLN A 122 -6.54 17.43 -24.24
CA GLN A 122 -7.48 18.13 -25.13
C GLN A 122 -7.53 17.58 -26.58
N LEU A 123 -7.08 16.34 -26.80
CA LEU A 123 -7.17 15.67 -28.09
C LEU A 123 -8.56 15.08 -28.37
N ASN A 124 -9.41 15.01 -27.34
CA ASN A 124 -10.83 14.65 -27.44
C ASN A 124 -11.10 13.38 -28.28
N PRO A 125 -10.50 12.23 -27.96
CA PRO A 125 -10.69 10.99 -28.72
C PRO A 125 -12.14 10.48 -28.61
N SER A 126 -12.58 9.76 -29.64
CA SER A 126 -13.64 8.76 -29.46
C SER A 126 -13.06 7.51 -28.83
N PHE A 127 -13.81 6.82 -27.97
CA PHE A 127 -13.33 5.57 -27.38
C PHE A 127 -14.45 4.57 -27.14
N ALA A 128 -14.11 3.28 -27.23
CA ALA A 128 -14.93 2.14 -26.85
C ALA A 128 -14.10 1.17 -25.98
N VAL A 129 -14.37 1.17 -24.69
CA VAL A 129 -13.61 0.47 -23.64
C VAL A 129 -14.53 -0.58 -23.00
N GLY A 130 -13.98 -1.72 -22.60
CA GLY A 130 -14.63 -2.87 -21.97
C GLY A 130 -14.89 -2.71 -20.48
N GLY A 131 -14.90 -1.47 -19.98
CA GLY A 131 -15.15 -1.13 -18.58
C GLY A 131 -15.54 0.34 -18.43
N ILE A 132 -16.20 0.67 -17.33
CA ILE A 132 -16.68 2.03 -17.06
C ILE A 132 -15.53 2.86 -16.46
N LEU A 133 -15.18 3.97 -17.13
CA LEU A 133 -14.19 4.92 -16.63
C LEU A 133 -14.80 5.74 -15.49
N ASN A 134 -14.24 5.66 -14.29
CA ASN A 134 -14.77 6.37 -13.11
C ASN A 134 -14.75 7.90 -13.27
N ASN A 135 -13.83 8.44 -14.06
CA ASN A 135 -13.75 9.88 -14.36
C ASN A 135 -14.97 10.40 -15.15
N TYR A 136 -15.60 9.55 -15.96
CA TYR A 136 -16.60 9.97 -16.95
C TYR A 136 -17.91 9.19 -16.85
N THR A 137 -17.98 8.20 -15.95
CA THR A 137 -19.11 7.29 -15.75
C THR A 137 -19.61 6.70 -17.08
N THR A 138 -18.67 6.33 -17.96
CA THR A 138 -18.97 5.77 -19.28
C THR A 138 -17.85 4.85 -19.76
N ASN A 139 -18.22 3.91 -20.62
CA ASN A 139 -17.36 2.97 -21.33
C ASN A 139 -17.23 3.33 -22.82
N GLY A 140 -18.12 4.17 -23.35
CA GLY A 140 -18.06 4.68 -24.71
C GLY A 140 -18.28 6.20 -24.79
N LYS A 141 -17.62 6.86 -25.75
CA LYS A 141 -17.84 8.28 -26.04
C LYS A 141 -17.49 8.63 -27.49
N HIS A 142 -18.26 9.51 -28.10
CA HIS A 142 -17.95 10.21 -29.33
C HIS A 142 -17.20 11.52 -29.04
N GLY A 143 -15.89 11.51 -29.25
CA GLY A 143 -15.06 12.71 -29.20
C GLY A 143 -14.95 13.43 -30.54
N SER A 144 -14.78 14.76 -30.48
CA SER A 144 -14.60 15.65 -31.63
C SER A 144 -13.25 15.52 -32.34
N GLY A 145 -12.26 14.87 -31.70
CA GLY A 145 -10.94 14.64 -32.27
C GLY A 145 -10.89 13.53 -33.31
N ASN A 146 -9.74 13.44 -33.98
CA ASN A 146 -9.47 12.48 -35.05
C ASN A 146 -8.92 11.12 -34.55
N ILE A 147 -9.02 10.84 -33.26
CA ILE A 147 -8.51 9.62 -32.64
C ILE A 147 -9.68 8.73 -32.23
N PHE A 148 -9.54 7.42 -32.46
CA PHE A 148 -10.43 6.39 -31.94
C PHE A 148 -9.63 5.36 -31.12
N ILE A 149 -9.96 5.22 -29.84
CA ILE A 149 -9.34 4.24 -28.94
C ILE A 149 -10.26 3.05 -28.75
N ALA A 150 -9.74 1.83 -28.86
CA ALA A 150 -10.53 0.65 -28.54
C ALA A 150 -9.71 -0.49 -27.95
N GLU A 151 -10.42 -1.38 -27.25
CA GLU A 151 -9.90 -2.70 -26.92
C GLU A 151 -9.97 -3.61 -28.14
N ALA A 152 -8.85 -4.28 -28.40
CA ALA A 152 -8.70 -5.30 -29.42
C ALA A 152 -8.84 -6.66 -28.76
N ASP A 153 -9.96 -7.34 -29.03
CA ASP A 153 -10.33 -8.61 -28.41
C ASP A 153 -9.77 -9.80 -29.21
N GLU A 154 -8.92 -10.59 -28.56
CA GLU A 154 -8.29 -11.77 -29.12
C GLU A 154 -9.18 -13.02 -29.06
N SER A 155 -10.22 -13.03 -28.23
CA SER A 155 -10.97 -14.25 -27.86
C SER A 155 -11.66 -14.95 -29.04
N ASP A 156 -12.13 -14.17 -30.01
CA ASP A 156 -12.79 -14.63 -31.24
C ASP A 156 -12.05 -14.18 -32.52
N GLY A 157 -10.78 -13.75 -32.37
CA GLY A 157 -9.94 -13.27 -33.46
C GLY A 157 -10.39 -11.94 -34.08
N SER A 158 -11.39 -11.25 -33.51
CA SER A 158 -11.92 -9.99 -34.05
C SER A 158 -10.90 -8.87 -34.12
N PHE A 159 -9.90 -8.85 -33.23
CA PHE A 159 -8.82 -7.87 -33.29
C PHE A 159 -8.04 -7.82 -34.61
N LEU A 160 -8.05 -8.91 -35.42
CA LEU A 160 -7.41 -8.93 -36.73
C LEU A 160 -8.20 -8.16 -37.79
N LYS A 161 -9.45 -7.77 -37.52
CA LYS A 161 -10.33 -7.10 -38.49
C LYS A 161 -10.26 -5.58 -38.41
N HIS A 162 -9.65 -5.03 -37.37
CA HIS A 162 -9.65 -3.59 -37.12
C HIS A 162 -8.48 -2.90 -37.84
N PRO A 163 -8.68 -1.67 -38.36
CA PRO A 163 -7.55 -0.81 -38.70
C PRO A 163 -6.72 -0.54 -37.44
N CYS A 164 -5.41 -0.43 -37.58
CA CYS A 164 -4.50 -0.32 -36.44
C CYS A 164 -3.33 0.61 -36.78
N ASP A 165 -3.42 1.90 -36.45
CA ASP A 165 -2.32 2.85 -36.63
C ASP A 165 -1.33 2.75 -35.45
N TYR A 166 -1.87 2.69 -34.23
CA TYR A 166 -1.10 2.57 -32.99
C TYR A 166 -1.61 1.36 -32.20
N ALA A 167 -0.69 0.53 -31.69
CA ALA A 167 -1.03 -0.62 -30.86
C ALA A 167 -0.28 -0.63 -29.55
N ILE A 168 -0.96 -1.06 -28.48
CA ILE A 168 -0.34 -1.56 -27.25
C ILE A 168 -0.65 -3.05 -27.13
N VAL A 169 0.37 -3.88 -26.86
CA VAL A 169 0.22 -5.29 -26.49
C VAL A 169 0.70 -5.48 -25.05
N THR A 170 -0.21 -5.84 -24.14
CA THR A 170 0.06 -5.86 -22.70
C THR A 170 0.78 -7.11 -22.20
N ASN A 171 0.38 -8.28 -22.67
CA ASN A 171 0.92 -9.59 -22.29
C ASN A 171 0.29 -10.68 -23.17
N LEU A 172 0.78 -11.91 -23.05
CA LEU A 172 0.27 -13.08 -23.76
C LEU A 172 0.29 -14.34 -22.89
N GLU A 173 -0.90 -14.84 -22.54
CA GLU A 173 -1.08 -16.08 -21.79
C GLU A 173 -1.98 -17.08 -22.54
N LYS A 174 -1.99 -18.34 -22.08
CA LYS A 174 -2.79 -19.43 -22.66
C LYS A 174 -4.27 -19.27 -22.31
N GLU A 175 -4.97 -18.43 -23.06
CA GLU A 175 -6.43 -18.27 -22.97
C GLU A 175 -7.11 -18.46 -24.33
N HIS A 176 -8.44 -18.66 -24.29
CA HIS A 176 -9.28 -18.75 -25.50
C HIS A 176 -8.86 -19.82 -26.53
N LEU A 177 -8.19 -20.89 -26.09
CA LEU A 177 -7.72 -21.97 -26.97
C LEU A 177 -8.85 -22.75 -27.66
N HIS A 178 -10.09 -22.63 -27.19
CA HIS A 178 -11.25 -23.16 -27.91
C HIS A 178 -11.41 -22.55 -29.31
N TYR A 179 -11.07 -21.26 -29.48
CA TYR A 179 -11.09 -20.58 -30.77
C TYR A 179 -9.77 -20.80 -31.53
N TRP A 180 -8.65 -20.57 -30.86
CA TRP A 180 -7.32 -20.63 -31.48
C TRP A 180 -6.81 -22.06 -31.73
N LYS A 181 -7.46 -23.07 -31.17
CA LYS A 181 -7.08 -24.49 -31.15
C LYS A 181 -5.86 -24.78 -30.30
N ASP A 182 -4.78 -24.03 -30.50
CA ASP A 182 -3.54 -24.17 -29.75
C ASP A 182 -2.86 -22.81 -29.52
N PHE A 183 -1.87 -22.81 -28.62
CA PHE A 183 -1.18 -21.60 -28.21
C PHE A 183 -0.28 -21.01 -29.31
N SER A 184 0.23 -21.84 -30.24
CA SER A 184 1.03 -21.38 -31.37
C SER A 184 0.20 -20.54 -32.33
N GLN A 185 -1.07 -20.91 -32.55
CA GLN A 185 -1.98 -20.10 -33.37
C GLN A 185 -2.34 -18.78 -32.70
N LEU A 186 -2.53 -18.76 -31.38
CA LEU A 186 -2.71 -17.52 -30.63
C LEU A 186 -1.48 -16.60 -30.77
N GLN A 187 -0.28 -17.14 -30.60
CA GLN A 187 0.99 -16.43 -30.83
C GLN A 187 1.07 -15.83 -32.24
N LYS A 188 0.74 -16.61 -33.27
CA LYS A 188 0.66 -16.12 -34.65
C LYS A 188 -0.37 -15.02 -34.83
N GLY A 189 -1.52 -15.12 -34.16
CA GLY A 189 -2.54 -14.07 -34.12
C GLY A 189 -1.97 -12.76 -33.58
N PHE A 190 -1.27 -12.81 -32.45
CA PHE A 190 -0.62 -11.63 -31.86
C PHE A 190 0.50 -11.05 -32.71
N SER A 191 1.33 -11.88 -33.35
CA SER A 191 2.31 -11.42 -34.33
C SER A 191 1.63 -10.73 -35.52
N SER A 192 0.54 -11.30 -36.04
CA SER A 192 -0.21 -10.74 -37.17
C SER A 192 -0.91 -9.43 -36.82
N PHE A 193 -1.39 -9.28 -35.58
CA PHE A 193 -1.94 -8.04 -35.07
C PHE A 193 -0.85 -6.98 -34.92
N SER A 194 0.25 -7.33 -34.27
CA SER A 194 1.39 -6.44 -34.03
C SER A 194 1.97 -5.86 -35.32
N ASN A 195 2.10 -6.68 -36.36
CA ASN A 195 2.64 -6.27 -37.67
C ASN A 195 1.74 -5.31 -38.45
N LYS A 196 0.47 -5.11 -38.04
CA LYS A 196 -0.43 -4.14 -38.68
C LYS A 196 -0.23 -2.72 -38.16
N ALA A 197 0.35 -2.57 -36.96
CA ALA A 197 0.51 -1.28 -36.32
C ALA A 197 1.68 -0.51 -36.92
N ASP A 198 1.46 0.76 -37.29
CA ASP A 198 2.55 1.65 -37.69
C ASP A 198 3.50 1.92 -36.51
N LYS A 199 2.93 2.05 -35.31
CA LYS A 199 3.67 2.15 -34.05
C LYS A 199 3.14 1.17 -33.02
N LEU A 200 3.97 0.20 -32.68
CA LEU A 200 3.70 -0.81 -31.67
C LEU A 200 4.43 -0.51 -30.36
N PHE A 201 3.71 -0.66 -29.25
CA PHE A 201 4.25 -0.67 -27.89
C PHE A 201 3.95 -2.03 -27.25
N TRP A 202 4.98 -2.75 -26.76
CA TRP A 202 4.79 -4.11 -26.27
C TRP A 202 5.56 -4.38 -24.97
N CYS A 203 4.99 -5.21 -24.09
CA CYS A 203 5.61 -5.47 -22.79
C CYS A 203 6.82 -6.39 -22.91
N LYS A 204 8.01 -5.85 -22.64
CA LYS A 204 9.28 -6.59 -22.63
C LYS A 204 9.33 -7.62 -21.50
N ASP A 205 8.66 -7.36 -20.37
CA ASP A 205 8.70 -8.25 -19.20
C ASP A 205 7.90 -9.55 -19.41
N ASP A 206 7.07 -9.62 -20.47
CA ASP A 206 6.30 -10.81 -20.82
C ASP A 206 7.17 -11.80 -21.63
N LYS A 207 7.33 -13.02 -21.09
CA LYS A 207 8.18 -14.06 -21.68
C LYS A 207 7.65 -14.59 -23.01
N GLU A 208 6.34 -14.58 -23.23
CA GLU A 208 5.75 -15.10 -24.47
C GLU A 208 5.84 -14.06 -25.58
N LEU A 209 5.65 -12.78 -25.29
CA LEU A 209 5.88 -11.68 -26.23
C LEU A 209 7.34 -11.58 -26.66
N GLN A 210 8.31 -11.81 -25.74
CA GLN A 210 9.73 -11.85 -26.09
C GLN A 210 10.04 -12.88 -27.19
N LYS A 211 9.34 -14.02 -27.22
CA LYS A 211 9.53 -15.08 -28.22
C LYS A 211 9.02 -14.69 -29.61
N LEU A 212 8.15 -13.68 -29.70
CA LEU A 212 7.53 -13.26 -30.97
C LEU A 212 8.41 -12.32 -31.80
N ASN A 213 9.56 -11.86 -31.27
CA ASN A 213 10.48 -10.93 -31.95
C ASN A 213 9.77 -9.70 -32.56
N LEU A 214 8.87 -9.09 -31.79
CA LEU A 214 8.04 -7.97 -32.24
C LEU A 214 8.89 -6.74 -32.59
N GLN A 215 8.55 -6.07 -33.70
CA GLN A 215 9.16 -4.81 -34.12
C GLN A 215 8.36 -3.63 -33.55
N GLY A 216 8.94 -2.87 -32.63
CA GLY A 216 8.26 -1.76 -31.95
C GLY A 216 8.99 -1.32 -30.69
N THR A 217 8.42 -0.33 -30.00
CA THR A 217 8.97 0.18 -28.73
C THR A 217 8.59 -0.72 -27.56
N SER A 218 9.58 -1.34 -26.95
CA SER A 218 9.37 -2.23 -25.80
C SER A 218 9.24 -1.43 -24.49
N TYR A 219 8.43 -1.90 -23.54
CA TYR A 219 8.30 -1.30 -22.22
C TYR A 219 8.36 -2.33 -21.09
N GLY A 220 8.86 -1.95 -19.92
CA GLY A 220 8.93 -2.85 -18.77
C GLY A 220 9.80 -2.36 -17.63
N PHE A 221 10.08 -3.24 -16.67
CA PHE A 221 11.11 -3.07 -15.65
C PHE A 221 12.47 -3.61 -16.11
N SER A 222 12.51 -4.41 -17.19
CA SER A 222 13.73 -4.97 -17.75
C SER A 222 14.73 -3.87 -18.14
N VAL A 223 16.02 -4.12 -17.89
CA VAL A 223 17.10 -3.13 -18.10
C VAL A 223 17.22 -2.73 -19.57
N ASP A 224 16.91 -3.66 -20.48
CA ASP A 224 16.96 -3.53 -21.95
C ASP A 224 15.61 -3.13 -22.58
N ALA A 225 14.60 -2.75 -21.79
CA ALA A 225 13.36 -2.18 -22.33
C ALA A 225 13.60 -0.73 -22.81
N ASP A 226 13.00 -0.34 -23.93
CA ASP A 226 13.13 1.03 -24.49
C ASP A 226 12.50 2.08 -23.56
N ILE A 227 11.33 1.76 -23.01
CA ILE A 227 10.64 2.52 -21.96
C ILE A 227 10.77 1.74 -20.65
N ARG A 228 11.60 2.21 -19.73
CA ARG A 228 11.91 1.48 -18.50
C ARG A 228 11.37 2.17 -17.26
N ALA A 229 10.65 1.44 -16.40
CA ALA A 229 10.38 1.87 -15.03
C ALA A 229 11.55 1.52 -14.10
N CYS A 230 11.94 2.47 -13.25
CA CYS A 230 12.84 2.23 -12.13
C CYS A 230 12.38 2.96 -10.86
N ASN A 231 13.05 2.69 -9.74
CA ASN A 231 12.76 3.30 -8.43
C ASN A 231 11.29 3.16 -7.98
N LEU A 232 10.64 2.05 -8.35
CA LEU A 232 9.25 1.79 -7.96
C LEU A 232 9.12 1.71 -6.44
N SER A 233 8.30 2.61 -5.91
CA SER A 233 7.83 2.63 -4.54
C SER A 233 6.31 2.82 -4.52
N SER A 234 5.68 2.57 -3.38
CA SER A 234 4.24 2.75 -3.21
C SER A 234 3.96 3.26 -1.81
N ASN A 235 2.93 4.08 -1.69
CA ASN A 235 2.33 4.44 -0.42
C ASN A 235 0.83 4.12 -0.46
N GLU A 236 0.08 4.61 0.51
CA GLU A 236 -1.36 4.40 0.56
C GLU A 236 -2.17 5.10 -0.54
N GLU A 237 -1.61 6.11 -1.21
CA GLU A 237 -2.27 6.87 -2.27
C GLU A 237 -2.05 6.25 -3.65
N GLY A 238 -0.94 5.53 -3.85
CA GLY A 238 -0.62 4.92 -5.14
C GLY A 238 0.85 4.54 -5.30
N SER A 239 1.25 4.43 -6.55
CA SER A 239 2.60 4.05 -6.97
C SER A 239 3.39 5.26 -7.42
N TYR A 240 4.66 5.34 -7.01
CA TYR A 240 5.66 6.29 -7.50
C TYR A 240 6.76 5.53 -8.23
N PHE A 241 7.15 6.02 -9.39
CA PHE A 241 8.21 5.42 -10.19
C PHE A 241 8.84 6.46 -11.10
N ASP A 242 10.03 6.16 -11.58
CA ASP A 242 10.68 6.95 -12.61
C ASP A 242 10.58 6.23 -13.94
N VAL A 243 10.56 7.00 -15.03
CA VAL A 243 10.55 6.48 -16.40
C VAL A 243 11.82 6.90 -17.11
N HIS A 244 12.56 5.95 -17.66
CA HIS A 244 13.67 6.21 -18.58
C HIS A 244 13.19 5.94 -20.00
N PHE A 245 13.23 6.96 -20.86
CA PHE A 245 12.82 6.84 -22.27
C PHE A 245 13.54 7.88 -23.13
N GLN A 246 14.03 7.47 -24.31
CA GLN A 246 14.73 8.34 -25.27
C GLN A 246 15.91 9.12 -24.65
N ASN A 247 16.75 8.45 -23.85
CA ASN A 247 17.89 9.03 -23.11
C ASN A 247 17.49 10.17 -22.13
N LYS A 248 16.22 10.27 -21.76
CA LYS A 248 15.71 11.18 -20.75
C LYS A 248 15.16 10.42 -19.56
N MET A 249 15.45 10.92 -18.37
CA MET A 249 14.89 10.46 -17.11
C MET A 249 13.70 11.34 -16.71
N TYR A 250 12.57 10.70 -16.39
CA TYR A 250 11.33 11.33 -15.96
C TYR A 250 11.05 10.89 -14.52
N GLU A 251 11.45 11.71 -13.56
CA GLU A 251 11.42 11.33 -12.14
C GLU A 251 10.04 11.53 -11.52
N ASN A 252 9.73 10.77 -10.46
CA ASN A 252 8.57 10.95 -9.59
C ASN A 252 7.22 10.96 -10.35
N ILE A 253 7.02 10.02 -11.27
CA ILE A 253 5.71 9.76 -11.86
C ILE A 253 4.82 9.12 -10.80
N PHE A 254 3.65 9.72 -10.58
CA PHE A 254 2.66 9.24 -9.63
C PHE A 254 1.44 8.68 -10.36
N LEU A 255 0.99 7.50 -9.94
CA LEU A 255 -0.23 6.85 -10.42
C LEU A 255 -1.05 6.39 -9.20
N PRO A 256 -2.30 6.85 -9.02
CA PRO A 256 -3.15 6.53 -7.86
C PRO A 256 -3.79 5.14 -7.99
N LEU A 257 -2.99 4.14 -8.38
CA LEU A 257 -3.42 2.76 -8.57
C LEU A 257 -2.45 1.78 -7.90
N VAL A 258 -3.04 0.64 -7.50
CA VAL A 258 -2.36 -0.45 -6.79
C VAL A 258 -1.73 -1.42 -7.78
N GLY A 259 -0.47 -1.78 -7.56
CA GLY A 259 0.16 -2.94 -8.22
C GLY A 259 1.05 -2.63 -9.43
N LYS A 260 2.04 -3.51 -9.63
CA LYS A 260 3.06 -3.39 -10.70
C LYS A 260 2.47 -3.41 -12.10
N HIS A 261 1.39 -4.15 -12.31
CA HIS A 261 0.73 -4.26 -13.62
C HIS A 261 0.12 -2.91 -14.06
N HIS A 262 -0.38 -2.09 -13.13
CA HIS A 262 -0.82 -0.73 -13.44
C HIS A 262 0.34 0.20 -13.82
N VAL A 263 1.52 0.01 -13.23
CA VAL A 263 2.74 0.72 -13.65
C VAL A 263 3.14 0.32 -15.07
N LEU A 264 3.11 -0.98 -15.41
CA LEU A 264 3.36 -1.45 -16.78
C LEU A 264 2.40 -0.83 -17.79
N ASN A 265 1.10 -0.84 -17.48
CA ASN A 265 0.07 -0.18 -18.31
C ASN A 265 0.36 1.31 -18.48
N ALA A 266 0.76 2.00 -17.40
CA ALA A 266 1.12 3.40 -17.43
C ALA A 266 2.37 3.68 -18.27
N LEU A 267 3.39 2.81 -18.27
CA LEU A 267 4.57 2.94 -19.14
C LEU A 267 4.18 2.91 -20.63
N ALA A 268 3.33 1.96 -21.02
CA ALA A 268 2.85 1.84 -22.38
C ALA A 268 2.13 3.12 -22.83
N VAL A 269 1.23 3.63 -21.99
CA VAL A 269 0.48 4.87 -22.26
C VAL A 269 1.41 6.09 -22.27
N PHE A 270 2.38 6.16 -21.34
CA PHE A 270 3.32 7.27 -21.24
C PHE A 270 4.18 7.38 -22.50
N GLY A 271 4.79 6.27 -22.94
CA GLY A 271 5.59 6.23 -24.16
C GLY A 271 4.78 6.52 -25.41
N LEU A 272 3.58 5.94 -25.53
CA LEU A 272 2.68 6.21 -26.65
C LEU A 272 2.28 7.68 -26.71
N ALA A 273 1.86 8.27 -25.59
CA ALA A 273 1.44 9.67 -25.52
C ALA A 273 2.60 10.63 -25.90
N LEU A 274 3.82 10.38 -25.43
CA LEU A 274 5.00 11.12 -25.84
C LEU A 274 5.28 10.98 -27.35
N SER A 275 5.10 9.78 -27.92
CA SER A 275 5.34 9.51 -29.35
C SER A 275 4.41 10.26 -30.31
N ILE A 276 3.32 10.82 -29.79
CA ILE A 276 2.36 11.68 -30.50
C ILE A 276 2.38 13.13 -29.97
N SER A 277 3.47 13.52 -29.31
CA SER A 277 3.74 14.89 -28.85
C SER A 277 2.82 15.42 -27.75
N VAL A 278 2.20 14.55 -26.92
CA VAL A 278 1.55 14.99 -25.68
C VAL A 278 2.62 15.46 -24.70
N LYS A 279 2.43 16.63 -24.07
CA LYS A 279 3.40 17.19 -23.13
C LYS A 279 3.45 16.36 -21.85
N GLU A 280 4.65 16.15 -21.32
CA GLU A 280 4.89 15.43 -20.05
C GLU A 280 3.99 15.93 -18.91
N LYS A 281 3.83 17.25 -18.77
CA LYS A 281 2.99 17.87 -17.75
C LYS A 281 1.53 17.40 -17.82
N ASP A 282 1.00 17.25 -19.03
CA ASP A 282 -0.39 16.83 -19.25
C ASP A 282 -0.55 15.33 -18.94
N ILE A 283 0.46 14.51 -19.26
CA ILE A 283 0.48 13.08 -18.89
C ILE A 283 0.52 12.92 -17.37
N ARG A 284 1.40 13.66 -16.67
CA ARG A 284 1.48 13.64 -15.20
C ARG A 284 0.17 14.07 -14.55
N SER A 285 -0.45 15.14 -15.05
CA SER A 285 -1.74 15.62 -14.58
C SER A 285 -2.85 14.57 -14.77
N ALA A 286 -2.88 13.94 -15.94
CA ALA A 286 -3.82 12.87 -16.25
C ALA A 286 -3.60 11.65 -15.33
N PHE A 287 -2.37 11.18 -15.16
CA PHE A 287 -2.09 10.05 -14.26
C PHE A 287 -2.54 10.35 -12.83
N LYS A 288 -2.20 11.54 -12.31
CA LYS A 288 -2.62 11.96 -10.95
C LYS A 288 -4.14 12.02 -10.77
N SER A 289 -4.89 12.37 -11.83
CA SER A 289 -6.35 12.53 -11.77
C SER A 289 -7.15 11.31 -12.24
N PHE A 290 -6.47 10.23 -12.66
CA PHE A 290 -7.13 9.01 -13.08
C PHE A 290 -7.79 8.29 -11.90
N LYS A 291 -9.10 8.08 -11.98
CA LYS A 291 -9.90 7.43 -10.92
C LYS A 291 -10.06 5.92 -11.12
N GLY A 292 -9.34 5.34 -12.08
CA GLY A 292 -9.43 3.92 -12.41
C GLY A 292 -10.67 3.56 -13.24
N VAL A 293 -10.89 2.25 -13.32
CA VAL A 293 -12.00 1.61 -14.02
C VAL A 293 -12.84 0.85 -13.00
N GLN A 294 -14.15 0.85 -13.16
CA GLN A 294 -15.02 0.08 -12.27
C GLN A 294 -14.59 -1.40 -12.23
N ARG A 295 -14.58 -1.98 -11.02
CA ARG A 295 -14.22 -3.38 -10.74
C ARG A 295 -12.79 -3.79 -11.13
N ARG A 296 -11.84 -2.85 -11.25
CA ARG A 296 -10.42 -3.15 -11.48
C ARG A 296 -9.57 -2.53 -10.40
N ALA A 297 -9.39 -3.26 -9.29
CA ALA A 297 -8.86 -2.75 -8.02
C ALA A 297 -9.47 -1.38 -7.63
N GLU A 298 -10.78 -1.23 -7.85
CA GLU A 298 -11.50 0.03 -7.69
C GLU A 298 -11.61 0.36 -6.21
N LEU A 299 -11.12 1.53 -5.79
CA LEU A 299 -11.42 2.08 -4.47
C LEU A 299 -12.85 2.59 -4.47
N LEU A 300 -13.74 1.89 -3.75
CA LEU A 300 -15.13 2.30 -3.57
C LEU A 300 -15.25 3.49 -2.62
N GLY A 301 -14.41 3.51 -1.58
CA GLY A 301 -14.36 4.59 -0.61
C GLY A 301 -13.58 4.24 0.65
N GLU A 302 -13.47 5.23 1.52
CA GLU A 302 -12.85 5.10 2.84
C GLU A 302 -13.82 5.66 3.90
N VAL A 303 -14.18 4.82 4.87
CA VAL A 303 -15.11 5.16 5.95
C VAL A 303 -14.54 4.61 7.25
N LYS A 304 -14.51 5.41 8.32
CA LYS A 304 -13.92 5.02 9.62
C LYS A 304 -12.47 4.50 9.49
N ALA A 305 -11.68 5.12 8.60
CA ALA A 305 -10.32 4.71 8.25
C ALA A 305 -10.19 3.28 7.66
N VAL A 306 -11.30 2.66 7.25
CA VAL A 306 -11.32 1.39 6.53
C VAL A 306 -11.43 1.67 5.04
N LYS A 307 -10.55 1.07 4.23
CA LYS A 307 -10.59 1.22 2.77
C LYS A 307 -11.28 0.03 2.12
N TYR A 308 -12.24 0.31 1.24
CA TYR A 308 -13.07 -0.68 0.58
C TYR A 308 -12.75 -0.72 -0.91
N PHE A 309 -12.36 -1.90 -1.40
CA PHE A 309 -12.01 -2.14 -2.79
C PHE A 309 -12.87 -3.24 -3.41
N THR A 310 -13.08 -3.17 -4.72
CA THR A 310 -13.72 -4.21 -5.52
C THR A 310 -12.87 -4.56 -6.74
N ASP A 311 -12.79 -5.85 -7.07
CA ASP A 311 -12.07 -6.36 -8.23
C ASP A 311 -12.82 -7.50 -8.91
N TYR A 312 -12.81 -7.49 -10.24
CA TYR A 312 -13.40 -8.50 -11.11
C TYR A 312 -12.64 -9.83 -11.11
N ALA A 313 -11.43 -9.87 -10.52
CA ALA A 313 -10.60 -11.06 -10.40
C ALA A 313 -11.40 -12.28 -9.94
N HIS A 314 -11.46 -13.29 -10.79
CA HIS A 314 -12.22 -14.52 -10.56
C HIS A 314 -11.46 -15.77 -11.00
N HIS A 315 -10.33 -15.60 -11.68
CA HIS A 315 -9.35 -16.65 -11.92
C HIS A 315 -8.29 -16.68 -10.80
N PRO A 316 -7.80 -17.85 -10.36
CA PRO A 316 -6.78 -17.96 -9.29
C PRO A 316 -5.54 -17.07 -9.49
N THR A 317 -5.04 -16.98 -10.72
CA THR A 317 -3.91 -16.11 -11.09
C THR A 317 -4.21 -14.63 -10.81
N GLU A 318 -5.38 -14.15 -11.23
CA GLU A 318 -5.82 -12.77 -11.02
C GLU A 318 -5.98 -12.48 -9.52
N ILE A 319 -6.63 -13.40 -8.80
CA ILE A 319 -6.86 -13.30 -7.35
C ILE A 319 -5.53 -13.17 -6.61
N SER A 320 -4.59 -14.09 -6.88
CA SER A 320 -3.28 -14.07 -6.25
C SER A 320 -2.52 -12.79 -6.61
N ALA A 321 -2.55 -12.36 -7.88
CA ALA A 321 -1.89 -11.13 -8.31
C ALA A 321 -2.46 -9.88 -7.60
N THR A 322 -3.78 -9.81 -7.42
CA THR A 322 -4.46 -8.73 -6.69
C THR A 322 -4.05 -8.76 -5.22
N ILE A 323 -4.23 -9.88 -4.51
CA ILE A 323 -3.87 -10.01 -3.08
C ILE A 323 -2.39 -9.67 -2.86
N ASN A 324 -1.48 -10.14 -3.72
CA ASN A 324 -0.06 -9.82 -3.65
C ASN A 324 0.21 -8.32 -3.78
N SER A 325 -0.49 -7.64 -4.69
CA SER A 325 -0.34 -6.21 -4.92
C SER A 325 -0.81 -5.40 -3.72
N PHE A 326 -1.98 -5.74 -3.17
CA PHE A 326 -2.51 -5.13 -1.95
C PHE A 326 -1.60 -5.38 -0.76
N LYS A 327 -1.15 -6.62 -0.54
CA LYS A 327 -0.27 -6.95 0.60
C LYS A 327 1.07 -6.21 0.53
N LYS A 328 1.59 -5.96 -0.68
CA LYS A 328 2.82 -5.17 -0.84
C LYS A 328 2.60 -3.69 -0.55
N GLN A 329 1.50 -3.11 -1.01
CA GLN A 329 1.23 -1.68 -0.83
C GLN A 329 0.80 -1.34 0.60
N PHE A 330 0.06 -2.24 1.23
CA PHE A 330 -0.49 -2.07 2.58
C PHE A 330 0.12 -3.09 3.56
N SER A 331 1.46 -3.24 3.52
CA SER A 331 2.18 -4.28 4.28
C SER A 331 1.93 -4.24 5.78
N GLU A 332 1.71 -3.04 6.32
CA GLU A 332 1.49 -2.81 7.75
C GLU A 332 0.02 -2.90 8.16
N LYS A 333 -0.91 -2.88 7.20
CA LYS A 333 -2.35 -2.99 7.46
C LYS A 333 -2.83 -4.43 7.32
N ARG A 334 -4.00 -4.72 7.86
CA ARG A 334 -4.61 -6.04 7.77
C ARG A 334 -5.44 -6.12 6.49
N LEU A 335 -5.16 -7.14 5.68
CA LEU A 335 -5.86 -7.39 4.41
C LEU A 335 -6.97 -8.42 4.60
N VAL A 336 -8.22 -7.97 4.48
CA VAL A 336 -9.42 -8.80 4.54
C VAL A 336 -9.94 -9.02 3.12
N VAL A 337 -9.91 -10.28 2.67
CA VAL A 337 -10.35 -10.67 1.33
C VAL A 337 -11.70 -11.36 1.42
N ILE A 338 -12.69 -10.85 0.68
CA ILE A 338 -13.99 -11.49 0.50
C ILE A 338 -14.06 -12.01 -0.92
N PHE A 339 -14.23 -13.33 -1.10
CA PHE A 339 -14.28 -13.93 -2.43
C PHE A 339 -15.60 -14.66 -2.67
N GLN A 340 -16.19 -14.36 -3.84
CA GLN A 340 -17.35 -15.06 -4.39
C GLN A 340 -16.91 -15.87 -5.62
N PRO A 341 -16.84 -17.22 -5.53
CA PRO A 341 -16.58 -18.06 -6.68
C PRO A 341 -17.63 -17.84 -7.79
N HIS A 342 -17.20 -17.89 -9.05
CA HIS A 342 -18.07 -17.69 -10.20
C HIS A 342 -18.07 -18.93 -11.10
N ARG A 343 -19.24 -19.58 -11.21
CA ARG A 343 -19.53 -20.87 -11.87
C ARG A 343 -18.94 -22.09 -11.14
N PHE A 344 -19.74 -23.16 -11.06
CA PHE A 344 -19.33 -24.44 -10.47
C PHE A 344 -18.34 -25.18 -11.38
N SER A 345 -18.50 -25.06 -12.70
CA SER A 345 -17.58 -25.61 -13.70
C SER A 345 -16.15 -25.10 -13.50
N ARG A 346 -15.99 -23.78 -13.39
CA ARG A 346 -14.68 -23.15 -13.16
C ARG A 346 -14.06 -23.56 -11.83
N THR A 347 -14.84 -23.58 -10.75
CA THR A 347 -14.33 -24.01 -9.44
C THR A 347 -13.84 -25.45 -9.48
N LYS A 348 -14.51 -26.33 -10.22
CA LYS A 348 -14.05 -27.71 -10.45
C LYS A 348 -12.76 -27.77 -11.27
N ASP A 349 -12.71 -27.06 -12.39
CA ASP A 349 -11.59 -27.14 -13.34
C ASP A 349 -10.28 -26.57 -12.78
N LEU A 350 -10.36 -25.60 -11.86
CA LEU A 350 -9.23 -24.88 -11.27
C LEU A 350 -9.14 -25.05 -9.74
N PHE A 351 -9.64 -26.16 -9.23
CA PHE A 351 -9.85 -26.36 -7.79
C PHE A 351 -8.55 -26.26 -6.99
N GLU A 352 -7.49 -26.91 -7.45
CA GLU A 352 -6.17 -26.91 -6.81
C GLU A 352 -5.52 -25.53 -6.80
N GLU A 353 -5.69 -24.76 -7.88
CA GLU A 353 -5.19 -23.40 -7.98
C GLU A 353 -5.95 -22.46 -7.04
N PHE A 354 -7.27 -22.65 -6.88
CA PHE A 354 -8.07 -21.89 -5.92
C PHE A 354 -7.63 -22.12 -4.47
N ILE A 355 -7.31 -23.36 -4.08
CA ILE A 355 -6.83 -23.70 -2.72
C ILE A 355 -5.63 -22.83 -2.32
N ASN A 356 -4.78 -22.48 -3.29
CA ASN A 356 -3.53 -21.76 -3.07
C ASN A 356 -3.59 -20.25 -3.36
N ALA A 357 -4.69 -19.75 -3.94
CA ALA A 357 -4.78 -18.37 -4.41
C ALA A 357 -4.80 -17.31 -3.29
N PHE A 358 -5.16 -17.69 -2.06
CA PHE A 358 -5.49 -16.77 -0.97
C PHE A 358 -4.42 -16.60 0.11
N GLN A 359 -3.29 -17.30 0.01
CA GLN A 359 -2.32 -17.49 1.11
C GLN A 359 -1.76 -16.20 1.75
N LYS A 360 -1.75 -15.07 1.03
CA LYS A 360 -1.22 -13.79 1.54
C LYS A 360 -2.27 -12.88 2.17
N ALA A 361 -3.54 -13.25 2.14
CA ALA A 361 -4.57 -12.54 2.91
C ALA A 361 -4.28 -12.69 4.42
N ASP A 362 -4.70 -11.72 5.22
CA ASP A 362 -4.66 -11.89 6.69
C ASP A 362 -5.96 -12.55 7.19
N VAL A 363 -7.07 -12.29 6.49
CA VAL A 363 -8.39 -12.91 6.69
C VAL A 363 -9.00 -13.22 5.33
N LEU A 364 -9.55 -14.43 5.17
CA LEU A 364 -10.31 -14.85 4.00
C LEU A 364 -11.77 -15.11 4.39
N ILE A 365 -12.70 -14.48 3.69
CA ILE A 365 -14.13 -14.78 3.76
C ILE A 365 -14.55 -15.37 2.41
N LEU A 366 -15.08 -16.60 2.44
CA LEU A 366 -15.72 -17.22 1.29
C LEU A 366 -17.24 -17.10 1.42
N THR A 367 -17.89 -16.69 0.33
CA THR A 367 -19.35 -16.64 0.24
C THR A 367 -19.88 -17.57 -0.85
N ASP A 368 -21.20 -17.70 -0.96
CA ASP A 368 -21.87 -18.63 -1.87
C ASP A 368 -21.37 -18.50 -3.32
N THR A 369 -21.28 -19.64 -4.02
CA THR A 369 -20.94 -19.67 -5.45
C THR A 369 -22.00 -18.92 -6.25
N TYR A 370 -21.56 -17.95 -7.06
CA TYR A 370 -22.41 -17.34 -8.08
C TYR A 370 -22.55 -18.33 -9.26
N SER A 371 -23.70 -18.99 -9.36
CA SER A 371 -23.93 -20.09 -10.30
C SER A 371 -23.88 -19.69 -11.77
N ALA A 372 -24.24 -18.44 -12.10
CA ALA A 372 -24.42 -17.97 -13.47
C ALA A 372 -25.30 -18.91 -14.34
N GLY A 373 -26.30 -19.56 -13.71
CA GLY A 373 -27.22 -20.51 -14.37
C GLY A 373 -26.79 -21.98 -14.35
N GLU A 374 -25.62 -22.31 -13.80
CA GLU A 374 -25.17 -23.69 -13.65
C GLU A 374 -25.82 -24.39 -12.44
N GLN A 375 -26.03 -25.71 -12.56
CA GLN A 375 -26.35 -26.55 -11.41
C GLN A 375 -25.09 -26.88 -10.61
N ASP A 376 -25.25 -27.09 -9.30
CA ASP A 376 -24.15 -27.53 -8.45
C ASP A 376 -23.62 -28.90 -8.92
N ASN A 377 -22.32 -28.98 -9.14
CA ASN A 377 -21.61 -30.18 -9.60
C ASN A 377 -20.79 -30.85 -8.48
N GLY A 378 -21.02 -30.47 -7.23
CA GLY A 378 -20.28 -30.93 -6.06
C GLY A 378 -18.98 -30.16 -5.79
N PHE A 379 -18.70 -29.07 -6.52
CA PHE A 379 -17.58 -28.15 -6.30
C PHE A 379 -18.08 -26.76 -5.90
N SER A 380 -18.86 -26.71 -4.83
CA SER A 380 -19.39 -25.48 -4.23
C SER A 380 -18.32 -24.70 -3.44
N SER A 381 -18.64 -23.45 -3.11
CA SER A 381 -17.81 -22.60 -2.23
C SER A 381 -17.60 -23.23 -0.85
N GLN A 382 -18.57 -24.00 -0.35
CA GLN A 382 -18.45 -24.75 0.90
C GLN A 382 -17.38 -25.83 0.82
N LYS A 383 -17.31 -26.56 -0.31
CA LYS A 383 -16.23 -27.53 -0.55
C LYS A 383 -14.88 -26.83 -0.65
N LEU A 384 -14.81 -25.73 -1.40
CA LEU A 384 -13.59 -24.92 -1.48
C LEU A 384 -13.17 -24.43 -0.08
N PHE A 385 -14.10 -23.98 0.75
CA PHE A 385 -13.85 -23.56 2.12
C PHE A 385 -13.28 -24.68 2.98
N GLN A 386 -13.73 -25.93 2.82
CA GLN A 386 -13.18 -27.07 3.55
C GLN A 386 -11.70 -27.30 3.19
N GLU A 387 -11.37 -27.27 1.90
CA GLU A 387 -10.05 -27.63 1.37
C GLU A 387 -9.01 -26.50 1.43
N VAL A 388 -9.41 -25.23 1.39
CA VAL A 388 -8.47 -24.09 1.46
C VAL A 388 -7.68 -24.13 2.77
N THR A 389 -6.36 -24.26 2.70
CA THR A 389 -5.46 -24.26 3.87
C THR A 389 -5.09 -22.82 4.26
N HIS A 390 -6.05 -22.06 4.79
CA HIS A 390 -5.84 -20.71 5.30
C HIS A 390 -6.26 -20.63 6.78
N LYS A 391 -5.34 -20.21 7.67
CA LYS A 391 -5.54 -20.24 9.14
C LYS A 391 -6.76 -19.42 9.57
N ASN A 392 -6.93 -18.24 9.00
CA ASN A 392 -8.01 -17.30 9.34
C ASN A 392 -9.03 -17.27 8.19
N LYS A 393 -9.76 -18.37 7.97
CA LYS A 393 -10.82 -18.46 6.96
C LYS A 393 -12.20 -18.50 7.63
N ILE A 394 -13.16 -17.81 7.04
CA ILE A 394 -14.56 -17.78 7.47
C ILE A 394 -15.45 -18.08 6.25
N PHE A 395 -16.48 -18.91 6.44
CA PHE A 395 -17.55 -19.04 5.47
C PHE A 395 -18.72 -18.18 5.94
N ALA A 396 -19.20 -17.28 5.09
CA ALA A 396 -20.37 -16.46 5.35
C ALA A 396 -21.29 -16.49 4.13
N SER A 397 -22.52 -16.94 4.33
CA SER A 397 -23.53 -16.87 3.27
C SER A 397 -23.74 -15.43 2.84
N LYS A 398 -24.31 -15.19 1.66
CA LYS A 398 -24.65 -13.83 1.19
C LYS A 398 -25.52 -13.06 2.19
N GLN A 399 -26.37 -13.77 2.94
CA GLN A 399 -27.28 -13.19 3.94
C GLN A 399 -26.50 -12.78 5.20
N ASP A 400 -25.55 -13.60 5.64
CA ASP A 400 -24.78 -13.38 6.87
C ASP A 400 -23.50 -12.56 6.67
N LEU A 401 -23.15 -12.26 5.41
CA LEU A 401 -21.87 -11.64 5.04
C LEU A 401 -21.70 -10.25 5.68
N THR A 402 -22.75 -9.43 5.69
CA THR A 402 -22.73 -8.09 6.30
C THR A 402 -22.43 -8.17 7.79
N ASP A 403 -23.16 -9.01 8.53
CA ASP A 403 -23.01 -9.14 9.98
C ASP A 403 -21.66 -9.77 10.33
N SER A 404 -21.24 -10.78 9.57
CA SER A 404 -19.92 -11.39 9.70
C SER A 404 -18.83 -10.33 9.55
N LEU A 405 -18.93 -9.50 8.51
CA LEU A 405 -17.94 -8.46 8.22
C LEU A 405 -17.92 -7.40 9.34
N LEU A 406 -19.07 -6.85 9.73
CA LEU A 406 -19.17 -5.84 10.81
C LEU A 406 -18.61 -6.32 12.15
N ASN A 407 -18.72 -7.61 12.45
CA ASN A 407 -18.22 -8.17 13.71
C ASN A 407 -16.69 -8.34 13.74
N MET A 408 -16.02 -8.33 12.59
CA MET A 408 -14.59 -8.62 12.52
C MET A 408 -13.73 -7.47 12.03
N ILE A 409 -14.30 -6.48 11.34
CA ILE A 409 -13.52 -5.37 10.75
C ILE A 409 -13.21 -4.28 11.79
N TYR A 410 -12.03 -3.69 11.65
CA TYR A 410 -11.53 -2.61 12.49
C TYR A 410 -11.00 -1.47 11.62
N PRO A 411 -10.97 -0.23 12.14
CA PRO A 411 -10.25 0.88 11.52
C PRO A 411 -8.87 0.46 11.02
N HIS A 412 -8.47 0.99 9.87
CA HIS A 412 -7.24 0.67 9.13
C HIS A 412 -7.20 -0.69 8.42
N ASP A 413 -8.28 -1.46 8.44
CA ASP A 413 -8.41 -2.62 7.54
C ASP A 413 -8.45 -2.19 6.07
N ILE A 414 -7.89 -3.06 5.23
CA ILE A 414 -8.04 -3.02 3.78
C ILE A 414 -8.97 -4.16 3.38
N ILE A 415 -10.15 -3.82 2.89
CA ILE A 415 -11.19 -4.78 2.53
C ILE A 415 -11.26 -4.88 1.01
N VAL A 416 -11.11 -6.10 0.48
CA VAL A 416 -11.13 -6.34 -0.97
C VAL A 416 -12.19 -7.38 -1.30
N PHE A 417 -13.21 -6.97 -2.05
CA PHE A 417 -14.26 -7.82 -2.59
C PHE A 417 -13.82 -8.33 -3.98
N LEU A 418 -13.70 -9.65 -4.13
CA LEU A 418 -13.20 -10.30 -5.33
C LEU A 418 -14.30 -11.16 -5.97
N GLY A 419 -14.53 -10.95 -7.26
CA GLY A 419 -15.33 -11.86 -8.09
C GLY A 419 -16.08 -11.17 -9.24
N ALA A 420 -16.49 -11.98 -10.20
CA ALA A 420 -17.22 -11.54 -11.40
C ALA A 420 -18.75 -11.45 -11.20
N GLY A 421 -19.29 -12.05 -10.12
CA GLY A 421 -20.74 -12.08 -9.84
C GLY A 421 -21.27 -10.85 -9.09
N SER A 422 -22.33 -11.10 -8.32
CA SER A 422 -23.06 -10.13 -7.45
C SER A 422 -22.26 -9.52 -6.30
N ILE A 423 -20.99 -9.90 -6.13
CA ILE A 423 -20.17 -9.43 -5.00
C ILE A 423 -19.88 -7.93 -5.06
N ASP A 424 -19.86 -7.34 -6.26
CA ASP A 424 -19.70 -5.89 -6.45
C ASP A 424 -20.89 -5.11 -5.86
N ASP A 425 -22.11 -5.59 -6.10
CA ASP A 425 -23.33 -4.99 -5.57
C ASP A 425 -23.34 -5.03 -4.04
N ILE A 426 -22.91 -6.17 -3.46
CA ILE A 426 -22.77 -6.33 -2.02
C ILE A 426 -21.73 -5.35 -1.47
N ALA A 427 -20.57 -5.20 -2.14
CA ALA A 427 -19.52 -4.29 -1.71
C ALA A 427 -20.00 -2.83 -1.66
N ARG A 428 -20.71 -2.38 -2.71
CA ARG A 428 -21.27 -1.02 -2.78
C ARG A 428 -22.38 -0.81 -1.74
N MET A 429 -23.27 -1.79 -1.58
CA MET A 429 -24.34 -1.74 -0.58
C MET A 429 -23.77 -1.70 0.85
N PHE A 430 -22.74 -2.51 1.14
CA PHE A 430 -22.07 -2.51 2.43
C PHE A 430 -21.46 -1.14 2.72
N LEU A 431 -20.73 -0.55 1.77
CA LEU A 431 -20.14 0.77 1.93
C LEU A 431 -21.20 1.84 2.22
N TYR A 432 -22.31 1.82 1.49
CA TYR A 432 -23.37 2.82 1.61
C TYR A 432 -24.18 2.69 2.91
N GLN A 433 -24.53 1.46 3.30
CA GLN A 433 -25.48 1.22 4.38
C GLN A 433 -24.81 0.88 5.71
N ASN A 434 -23.63 0.25 5.70
CA ASN A 434 -23.09 -0.44 6.87
C ASN A 434 -21.72 0.07 7.34
N ALA A 435 -20.90 0.66 6.47
CA ALA A 435 -19.53 1.04 6.82
C ALA A 435 -19.41 2.08 7.96
N ASN A 436 -20.48 2.83 8.27
CA ASN A 436 -20.52 3.74 9.42
C ASN A 436 -20.64 3.02 10.77
N HIS A 437 -21.03 1.75 10.77
CA HIS A 437 -21.21 0.92 11.97
C HIS A 437 -19.94 0.17 12.41
N VAL A 438 -18.81 0.39 11.74
CA VAL A 438 -17.51 -0.12 12.16
C VAL A 438 -17.23 0.32 13.61
N LYS A 439 -16.92 -0.65 14.47
CA LYS A 439 -16.64 -0.42 15.89
C LYS A 439 -15.34 0.36 16.05
N GLN A 440 -15.28 1.17 17.10
CA GLN A 440 -14.05 1.84 17.47
C GLN A 440 -13.04 0.83 18.02
N LEU A 441 -11.76 1.06 17.75
CA LEU A 441 -10.68 0.34 18.42
C LEU A 441 -10.51 0.88 19.85
N LYS A 442 -10.49 -0.01 20.84
CA LYS A 442 -10.17 0.30 22.23
C LYS A 442 -8.66 0.46 22.38
N VAL A 443 -8.21 1.69 22.57
CA VAL A 443 -6.80 2.06 22.70
C VAL A 443 -6.51 2.38 24.17
N GLY A 444 -5.66 1.58 24.81
CA GLY A 444 -5.14 1.90 26.13
C GLY A 444 -3.93 2.83 26.03
N LEU A 445 -3.88 3.86 26.87
CA LEU A 445 -2.71 4.74 27.02
C LEU A 445 -2.14 4.55 28.42
N ILE A 446 -0.96 3.92 28.51
CA ILE A 446 -0.28 3.70 29.79
C ILE A 446 0.77 4.79 29.99
N PHE A 447 0.67 5.54 31.08
CA PHE A 447 1.56 6.66 31.39
C PHE A 447 1.68 6.93 32.89
N GLY A 448 2.55 7.85 33.29
CA GLY A 448 2.93 8.15 34.68
C GLY A 448 4.19 7.38 35.10
N GLY A 449 4.09 6.62 36.19
CA GLY A 449 5.17 5.81 36.74
C GLY A 449 5.80 6.41 37.99
N SER A 450 6.63 5.60 38.66
CA SER A 450 7.34 6.00 39.89
C SER A 450 8.74 6.57 39.62
N SER A 451 9.12 6.77 38.35
CA SER A 451 10.42 7.33 37.97
C SER A 451 10.44 8.86 38.16
N LEU A 452 11.64 9.44 38.14
CA LEU A 452 11.81 10.91 38.12
C LEU A 452 11.15 11.55 36.89
N GLU A 453 10.93 10.76 35.82
CA GLU A 453 10.37 11.18 34.54
C GLU A 453 8.83 11.09 34.49
N HIS A 454 8.15 10.87 35.63
CA HIS A 454 6.69 10.85 35.74
C HIS A 454 6.00 12.03 35.02
N ASN A 455 6.52 13.25 35.20
CA ASN A 455 5.96 14.46 34.60
C ASN A 455 6.15 14.48 33.07
N VAL A 456 7.27 13.97 32.57
CA VAL A 456 7.55 13.83 31.12
C VAL A 456 6.57 12.83 30.51
N SER A 457 6.31 11.73 31.21
CA SER A 457 5.34 10.71 30.79
C SER A 457 3.91 11.26 30.76
N CYS A 458 3.48 11.98 31.80
CA CYS A 458 2.17 12.63 31.81
C CYS A 458 2.04 13.72 30.74
N SER A 459 3.10 14.49 30.47
CA SER A 459 3.12 15.51 29.43
C SER A 459 3.03 14.87 28.02
N SER A 460 3.76 13.78 27.79
CA SER A 460 3.69 13.02 26.54
C SER A 460 2.31 12.39 26.34
N ALA A 461 1.66 11.91 27.40
CA ALA A 461 0.29 11.37 27.31
C ALA A 461 -0.74 12.39 26.81
N LYS A 462 -0.58 13.67 27.17
CA LYS A 462 -1.47 14.75 26.68
C LYS A 462 -1.45 14.88 25.16
N PHE A 463 -0.29 14.72 24.53
CA PHE A 463 -0.17 14.72 23.07
C PHE A 463 -1.12 13.70 22.44
N PHE A 464 -1.17 12.47 22.96
CA PHE A 464 -2.08 11.44 22.45
C PHE A 464 -3.54 11.75 22.76
N GLN A 465 -3.85 12.18 23.99
CA GLN A 465 -5.21 12.50 24.44
C GLN A 465 -5.86 13.64 23.63
N GLU A 466 -5.06 14.62 23.22
CA GLU A 466 -5.51 15.79 22.47
C GLU A 466 -5.67 15.51 20.97
N ASN A 467 -4.86 14.61 20.40
CA ASN A 467 -4.76 14.43 18.94
C ASN A 467 -5.35 13.11 18.41
N ILE A 468 -5.73 12.17 19.27
CA ILE A 468 -6.35 10.90 18.84
C ILE A 468 -7.74 11.13 18.22
N ASP A 469 -8.04 10.42 17.14
CA ASP A 469 -9.35 10.49 16.49
C ASP A 469 -10.42 9.70 17.24
N LYS A 470 -11.17 10.41 18.08
CA LYS A 470 -12.29 9.86 18.87
C LYS A 470 -13.45 9.33 18.05
N SER A 471 -13.46 9.50 16.71
CA SER A 471 -14.48 8.93 15.84
C SER A 471 -14.22 7.46 15.50
N ILE A 472 -12.95 7.02 15.56
CA ILE A 472 -12.50 5.64 15.26
C ILE A 472 -11.80 4.95 16.44
N TYR A 473 -11.41 5.69 17.48
CA TYR A 473 -10.80 5.15 18.69
C TYR A 473 -11.61 5.46 19.94
N SER A 474 -11.67 4.46 20.84
CA SER A 474 -12.10 4.61 22.22
C SER A 474 -10.86 4.60 23.12
N LEU A 475 -10.48 5.77 23.65
CA LEU A 475 -9.27 5.93 24.44
C LEU A 475 -9.53 5.61 25.93
N ILE A 476 -8.73 4.71 26.49
CA ILE A 476 -8.76 4.31 27.90
C ILE A 476 -7.43 4.73 28.56
N ASN A 477 -7.50 5.57 29.58
CA ASN A 477 -6.32 6.08 30.27
C ASN A 477 -5.95 5.19 31.46
N ILE A 478 -4.73 4.67 31.45
CA ILE A 478 -4.16 3.80 32.49
C ILE A 478 -2.97 4.55 33.10
N LYS A 479 -3.26 5.33 34.13
CA LYS A 479 -2.25 6.14 34.82
C LYS A 479 -1.63 5.35 35.96
N ILE A 480 -0.30 5.27 35.96
CA ILE A 480 0.50 4.77 37.08
C ILE A 480 0.87 5.98 37.94
N GLU A 481 0.42 6.00 39.19
CA GLU A 481 0.73 7.10 40.11
C GLU A 481 2.21 7.10 40.54
N LYS A 482 2.68 8.19 41.14
CA LYS A 482 4.09 8.32 41.59
C LYS A 482 4.51 7.26 42.61
N ASP A 483 3.56 6.74 43.38
CA ASP A 483 3.79 5.63 44.31
C ASP A 483 3.75 4.24 43.64
N GLY A 484 3.60 4.21 42.31
CA GLY A 484 3.57 2.99 41.49
C GLY A 484 2.21 2.29 41.43
N LYS A 485 1.15 2.85 42.03
CA LYS A 485 -0.17 2.21 42.03
C LYS A 485 -0.96 2.48 40.74
N ILE A 486 -1.79 1.50 40.39
CA ILE A 486 -2.81 1.55 39.34
C ILE A 486 -4.16 1.34 40.02
N HIS A 487 -5.20 2.07 39.61
CA HIS A 487 -6.53 1.86 40.17
C HIS A 487 -7.11 0.51 39.72
N GLN A 488 -7.71 -0.27 40.63
CA GLN A 488 -8.14 -1.66 40.36
C GLN A 488 -9.01 -1.82 39.10
N ASN A 489 -9.90 -0.87 38.81
CA ASN A 489 -10.76 -0.94 37.62
C ASN A 489 -9.94 -0.88 36.31
N GLN A 490 -8.80 -0.18 36.29
CA GLN A 490 -7.95 -0.02 35.10
C GLN A 490 -7.22 -1.31 34.70
N ILE A 491 -7.00 -2.24 35.63
CA ILE A 491 -6.33 -3.52 35.34
C ILE A 491 -7.27 -4.42 34.53
N LYS A 492 -8.56 -4.43 34.85
CA LYS A 492 -9.57 -5.19 34.09
C LYS A 492 -9.70 -4.63 32.67
N ASP A 493 -9.69 -3.30 32.55
CA ASP A 493 -9.78 -2.62 31.25
C ASP A 493 -8.62 -2.99 30.32
N LEU A 494 -7.42 -3.26 30.88
CA LEU A 494 -6.23 -3.60 30.11
C LEU A 494 -6.36 -4.94 29.34
N LEU A 495 -7.13 -5.90 29.85
CA LEU A 495 -7.37 -7.19 29.19
C LEU A 495 -8.41 -7.12 28.06
N ASP A 496 -9.16 -6.01 27.96
CA ASP A 496 -10.21 -5.79 26.96
C ASP A 496 -9.76 -4.76 25.89
N LEU A 497 -8.47 -4.44 25.84
CA LEU A 497 -7.90 -3.53 24.85
C LEU A 497 -7.62 -4.24 23.52
N ASP A 498 -7.90 -3.54 22.42
CA ASP A 498 -7.44 -3.97 21.10
C ASP A 498 -5.94 -3.65 20.90
N ILE A 499 -5.47 -2.56 21.52
CA ILE A 499 -4.06 -2.14 21.51
C ILE A 499 -3.74 -1.21 22.68
N CYS A 500 -2.49 -1.24 23.11
CA CYS A 500 -1.91 -0.33 24.09
C CYS A 500 -0.81 0.56 23.46
N LEU A 501 -0.78 1.84 23.86
CA LEU A 501 0.32 2.76 23.61
C LEU A 501 1.06 3.02 24.93
N PRO A 502 2.22 2.38 25.15
CA PRO A 502 3.04 2.67 26.31
C PRO A 502 3.73 4.04 26.12
N VAL A 503 3.58 4.91 27.11
CA VAL A 503 4.20 6.25 27.15
C VAL A 503 4.80 6.45 28.54
N LEU A 504 5.60 5.49 29.02
CA LEU A 504 6.26 5.52 30.32
C LEU A 504 7.74 5.87 30.13
N HIS A 505 8.25 6.92 30.76
CA HIS A 505 9.65 7.30 30.61
C HIS A 505 10.49 6.92 31.83
N GLY A 506 11.76 6.64 31.59
CA GLY A 506 12.71 6.19 32.59
C GLY A 506 12.54 4.73 33.01
N ALA A 507 13.03 4.42 34.21
CA ALA A 507 13.03 3.07 34.77
C ALA A 507 11.64 2.44 34.77
N ARG A 508 11.56 1.16 34.41
CA ARG A 508 10.35 0.34 34.21
C ARG A 508 9.48 0.72 33.00
N GLY A 509 9.86 1.75 32.26
CA GLY A 509 9.18 2.17 31.03
C GLY A 509 9.97 1.77 29.79
N GLU A 510 11.13 2.37 29.60
CA GLU A 510 11.93 2.23 28.37
C GLU A 510 12.76 0.93 28.36
N ASP A 511 12.96 0.31 29.53
CA ASP A 511 13.87 -0.80 29.82
C ASP A 511 13.31 -2.21 29.53
N GLY A 512 12.12 -2.30 28.90
CA GLY A 512 11.52 -3.58 28.54
C GLY A 512 10.53 -4.12 29.56
N MET A 513 10.42 -3.56 30.77
CA MET A 513 9.53 -4.10 31.81
C MET A 513 8.06 -4.02 31.43
N ILE A 514 7.58 -2.85 31.00
CA ILE A 514 6.17 -2.70 30.58
C ILE A 514 5.87 -3.48 29.30
N GLN A 515 6.84 -3.56 28.39
CA GLN A 515 6.75 -4.33 27.15
C GLN A 515 6.56 -5.81 27.47
N GLY A 516 7.42 -6.38 28.33
CA GLY A 516 7.30 -7.76 28.79
C GLY A 516 5.99 -8.05 29.51
N PHE A 517 5.48 -7.09 30.30
CA PHE A 517 4.17 -7.20 30.93
C PHE A 517 3.03 -7.28 29.91
N LEU A 518 3.02 -6.39 28.91
CA LEU A 518 2.00 -6.39 27.84
C LEU A 518 2.08 -7.66 26.99
N GLU A 519 3.28 -8.15 26.69
CA GLU A 519 3.47 -9.42 25.97
C GLU A 519 2.94 -10.63 26.75
N ALA A 520 3.21 -10.69 28.07
CA ALA A 520 2.71 -11.75 28.93
C ALA A 520 1.17 -11.79 28.97
N LEU A 521 0.53 -10.63 28.84
CA LEU A 521 -0.94 -10.50 28.75
C LEU A 521 -1.49 -10.64 27.32
N GLN A 522 -0.62 -10.81 26.33
CA GLN A 522 -0.98 -10.86 24.90
C GLN A 522 -1.73 -9.61 24.42
N VAL A 523 -1.49 -8.46 25.05
CA VAL A 523 -2.08 -7.18 24.64
C VAL A 523 -1.20 -6.58 23.55
N PRO A 524 -1.73 -6.33 22.33
CA PRO A 524 -0.97 -5.66 21.28
C PRO A 524 -0.47 -4.29 21.75
N TYR A 525 0.73 -3.88 21.36
CA TYR A 525 1.23 -2.56 21.67
C TYR A 525 2.23 -2.03 20.65
N CYS A 526 2.39 -0.71 20.59
CA CYS A 526 3.38 -0.04 19.76
C CYS A 526 4.71 0.18 20.50
N GLY A 527 5.82 -0.17 19.85
CA GLY A 527 7.17 -0.01 20.40
C GLY A 527 7.98 -1.30 20.28
N CYS A 528 9.23 -1.23 20.75
CA CYS A 528 10.15 -2.37 20.75
C CYS A 528 9.61 -3.54 21.59
N ASP A 529 10.03 -4.77 21.26
CA ASP A 529 9.83 -5.92 22.15
C ASP A 529 10.69 -5.81 23.41
N TYR A 530 10.39 -6.60 24.44
CA TYR A 530 11.14 -6.51 25.71
C TYR A 530 12.66 -6.72 25.51
N ASN A 531 13.06 -7.65 24.66
CA ASN A 531 14.47 -7.94 24.37
C ASN A 531 15.18 -6.73 23.76
N SER A 532 14.57 -6.13 22.74
CA SER A 532 15.12 -5.00 22.02
C SER A 532 15.15 -3.76 22.90
N SER A 533 14.12 -3.54 23.72
CA SER A 533 14.10 -2.45 24.72
C SER A 533 15.25 -2.57 25.72
N VAL A 534 15.47 -3.75 26.32
CA VAL A 534 16.60 -3.99 27.25
C VAL A 534 17.93 -3.68 26.57
N VAL A 535 18.14 -4.22 25.36
CA VAL A 535 19.38 -4.00 24.60
C VAL A 535 19.59 -2.54 24.22
N CYS A 536 18.52 -1.82 23.87
CA CYS A 536 18.59 -0.40 23.51
C CYS A 536 18.94 0.47 24.72
N MET A 537 18.37 0.17 25.88
CA MET A 537 18.62 0.93 27.11
C MET A 537 19.97 0.62 27.75
N ASP A 538 20.58 -0.54 27.47
CA ASP A 538 21.97 -0.79 27.80
C ASP A 538 22.91 -0.17 26.74
N LYS A 539 23.57 0.94 27.14
CA LYS A 539 24.49 1.68 26.25
C LYS A 539 25.67 0.84 25.78
N ARG A 540 26.14 -0.11 26.58
CA ARG A 540 27.29 -0.95 26.19
C ARG A 540 26.84 -1.98 25.17
N TRP A 541 25.73 -2.65 25.42
CA TRP A 541 25.22 -3.70 24.54
C TRP A 541 24.80 -3.14 23.19
N SER A 542 24.04 -2.05 23.18
CA SER A 542 23.67 -1.36 21.95
C SER A 542 24.91 -0.97 21.13
N LYS A 543 25.93 -0.38 21.76
CA LYS A 543 27.21 -0.03 21.11
C LYS A 543 27.95 -1.24 20.54
N CYS A 544 28.10 -2.32 21.31
CA CYS A 544 28.75 -3.54 20.83
C CYS A 544 28.05 -4.12 19.59
N ILE A 545 26.72 -4.15 19.60
CA ILE A 545 25.94 -4.71 18.49
C ILE A 545 26.07 -3.84 17.24
N VAL A 546 25.89 -2.52 17.35
CA VAL A 546 25.97 -1.64 16.17
C VAL A 546 27.40 -1.56 15.63
N GLN A 547 28.42 -1.63 16.50
CA GLN A 547 29.82 -1.68 16.09
C GLN A 547 30.13 -2.92 15.27
N LYS A 548 29.63 -4.09 15.68
CA LYS A 548 29.74 -5.34 14.92
C LYS A 548 29.06 -5.26 13.54
N ASN A 549 28.07 -4.40 13.40
CA ASN A 549 27.36 -4.15 12.14
C ASN A 549 27.94 -2.96 11.33
N GLY A 550 29.14 -2.46 11.69
CA GLY A 550 29.87 -1.46 10.92
C GLY A 550 29.47 -0.01 11.21
N VAL A 551 28.79 0.27 12.33
CA VAL A 551 28.51 1.63 12.80
C VAL A 551 29.62 2.06 13.76
N SER A 552 30.21 3.24 13.53
CA SER A 552 31.27 3.74 14.41
C SER A 552 30.69 4.20 15.77
N THR A 553 31.38 3.85 16.86
CA THR A 553 31.07 4.29 18.23
C THR A 553 32.28 4.99 18.83
N ALA A 554 32.08 5.83 19.84
CA ALA A 554 33.19 6.35 20.64
C ALA A 554 33.90 5.18 21.34
N PRO A 555 35.24 5.21 21.46
CA PRO A 555 35.94 4.27 22.33
C PRO A 555 35.38 4.35 23.74
N ASP A 556 35.10 3.20 24.32
CA ASP A 556 34.50 3.08 25.65
C ASP A 556 35.19 2.01 26.52
N LEU A 557 35.09 2.17 27.84
CA LEU A 557 35.53 1.22 28.85
C LEU A 557 34.39 0.98 29.86
N GLU A 558 33.93 -0.25 29.97
CA GLU A 558 32.91 -0.65 30.94
C GLU A 558 33.52 -0.99 32.31
N ILE A 559 32.82 -0.58 33.36
CA ILE A 559 33.11 -0.98 34.76
C ILE A 559 31.80 -1.39 35.43
N THR A 560 31.76 -2.61 35.97
CA THR A 560 30.65 -3.07 36.80
C THR A 560 30.89 -2.79 38.28
N LYS A 561 29.81 -2.76 39.05
CA LYS A 561 29.88 -2.61 40.51
C LYS A 561 30.73 -3.68 41.17
N GLU A 562 30.63 -4.93 40.69
CA GLU A 562 31.44 -6.05 41.16
C GLU A 562 32.93 -5.85 40.83
N MET A 563 33.24 -5.48 39.58
CA MET A 563 34.61 -5.19 39.14
C MET A 563 35.25 -4.12 40.03
N TRP A 564 34.52 -3.04 40.28
CA TRP A 564 34.96 -1.92 41.10
C TRP A 564 35.17 -2.33 42.56
N ALA A 565 34.19 -3.02 43.17
CA ALA A 565 34.26 -3.47 44.56
C ALA A 565 35.41 -4.45 44.81
N ASN A 566 35.68 -5.36 43.87
CA ASN A 566 36.69 -6.40 44.04
C ASN A 566 38.12 -5.88 43.90
N ASN A 567 38.39 -4.89 43.03
CA ASN A 567 39.75 -4.39 42.81
C ASN A 567 39.79 -2.94 42.28
N ARG A 568 39.41 -1.98 43.14
CA ARG A 568 39.40 -0.53 42.82
C ARG A 568 40.71 -0.06 42.20
N HIS A 569 41.85 -0.38 42.81
CA HIS A 569 43.16 0.09 42.36
C HIS A 569 43.50 -0.37 40.93
N LEU A 570 43.18 -1.63 40.57
CA LEU A 570 43.38 -2.14 39.21
C LEU A 570 42.53 -1.37 38.20
N TRP A 571 41.25 -1.14 38.51
CA TRP A 571 40.33 -0.48 37.59
C TRP A 571 40.62 1.00 37.45
N LEU A 572 41.00 1.71 38.52
CA LEU A 572 41.52 3.08 38.43
C LEU A 572 42.73 3.17 37.49
N LYS A 573 43.68 2.24 37.62
CA LYS A 573 44.84 2.18 36.72
C LYS A 573 44.41 2.00 35.27
N LYS A 574 43.43 1.12 34.98
CA LYS A 574 42.87 0.94 33.64
C LYS A 574 42.17 2.20 33.13
N CYS A 575 41.37 2.88 33.96
CA CYS A 575 40.74 4.15 33.63
C CYS A 575 41.81 5.19 33.24
N PHE A 576 42.87 5.33 34.02
CA PHE A 576 43.94 6.29 33.74
C PHE A 576 44.74 5.99 32.48
N GLN A 577 44.86 4.71 32.11
CA GLN A 577 45.46 4.29 30.85
C GLN A 577 44.54 4.55 29.64
N PHE A 578 43.23 4.41 29.82
CA PHE A 578 42.23 4.66 28.80
C PHE A 578 41.91 6.15 28.59
N ALA A 579 41.99 6.94 29.66
CA ALA A 579 41.51 8.31 29.72
C ALA A 579 42.24 9.24 28.75
N ARG A 580 41.44 9.93 27.93
CA ARG A 580 41.83 11.13 27.19
C ARG A 580 40.80 12.19 27.53
N PHE A 581 41.25 13.33 28.05
CA PHE A 581 40.37 14.37 28.55
C PHE A 581 39.96 15.36 27.44
N PRO A 582 38.70 15.84 27.44
CA PRO A 582 37.65 15.48 28.39
C PRO A 582 37.08 14.07 28.12
N LEU A 583 36.58 13.41 29.17
CA LEU A 583 35.83 12.15 29.05
C LEU A 583 34.50 12.23 29.79
N TYR A 584 33.58 11.36 29.42
CA TYR A 584 32.27 11.25 30.06
C TYR A 584 32.14 9.90 30.74
N ILE A 585 31.59 9.89 31.95
CA ILE A 585 31.20 8.68 32.67
C ILE A 585 29.66 8.65 32.71
N LYS A 586 29.08 7.54 32.26
CA LYS A 586 27.64 7.34 32.07
C LYS A 586 27.19 6.05 32.73
N GLY A 587 26.08 6.05 33.45
CA GLY A 587 25.40 4.80 33.82
C GLY A 587 25.01 4.01 32.56
N SER A 588 25.15 2.68 32.61
CA SER A 588 24.85 1.80 31.48
C SER A 588 23.37 1.80 31.12
N HIS A 589 22.48 1.79 32.11
CA HIS A 589 21.04 1.55 31.93
C HIS A 589 20.17 2.81 32.08
N MET A 590 20.74 3.89 32.62
CA MET A 590 20.00 5.12 32.89
C MET A 590 19.71 5.93 31.60
N GLY A 591 18.67 6.75 31.58
CA GLY A 591 18.42 7.68 30.46
C GLY A 591 19.54 8.71 30.26
N SER A 592 19.56 9.37 29.10
CA SER A 592 20.60 10.28 28.57
C SER A 592 21.11 11.42 29.47
N SER A 593 20.55 11.61 30.66
CA SER A 593 20.82 12.77 31.52
C SER A 593 20.87 12.44 33.01
N ILE A 594 20.54 11.20 33.38
CA ILE A 594 20.64 10.75 34.77
C ILE A 594 21.98 10.00 34.89
N GLY A 595 22.86 10.47 35.76
CA GLY A 595 24.17 9.84 35.98
C GLY A 595 25.22 10.09 34.89
N LEU A 596 25.14 11.21 34.16
CA LEU A 596 26.20 11.68 33.24
C LEU A 596 27.15 12.61 34.01
N LYS A 597 28.45 12.28 34.02
CA LYS A 597 29.49 13.14 34.57
C LYS A 597 30.58 13.40 33.55
N LYS A 598 30.93 14.67 33.34
CA LYS A 598 32.09 15.07 32.54
C LYS A 598 33.30 15.16 33.46
N CYS A 599 34.37 14.47 33.12
CA CYS A 599 35.66 14.58 33.79
C CYS A 599 36.64 15.32 32.86
N GLU A 600 37.23 16.39 33.36
CA GLU A 600 38.28 17.18 32.72
C GLU A 600 39.67 16.71 33.18
N LYS A 601 39.76 16.03 34.35
CA LYS A 601 41.03 15.56 34.93
C LYS A 601 40.91 14.20 35.60
N LYS A 602 42.05 13.57 35.92
CA LYS A 602 42.11 12.19 36.45
C LYS A 602 41.50 12.06 37.83
N GLU A 603 41.67 13.09 38.65
CA GLU A 603 41.24 13.13 40.05
C GLU A 603 39.71 13.07 40.19
N GLU A 604 38.98 13.40 39.13
CA GLU A 604 37.51 13.43 39.10
C GLU A 604 36.91 12.05 38.79
N ILE A 605 37.69 11.11 38.24
CA ILE A 605 37.19 9.82 37.74
C ILE A 605 36.69 8.94 38.89
N GLU A 606 37.44 8.85 39.99
CA GLU A 606 37.11 7.95 41.10
C GLU A 606 35.76 8.29 41.72
N THR A 607 35.59 9.56 42.11
CA THR A 607 34.33 10.09 42.65
C THR A 607 33.18 9.97 41.66
N ALA A 608 33.44 10.15 40.36
CA ALA A 608 32.42 9.99 39.34
C ALA A 608 31.95 8.54 39.20
N ILE A 609 32.86 7.57 39.28
CA ILE A 609 32.54 6.14 39.27
C ILE A 609 31.73 5.76 40.51
N ASP A 610 32.17 6.17 41.70
CA ASP A 610 31.48 5.83 42.95
C ASP A 610 30.04 6.37 42.96
N ASP A 611 29.83 7.60 42.50
CA ASP A 611 28.49 8.22 42.48
C ASP A 611 27.55 7.52 41.49
N ILE A 612 28.05 7.07 40.33
CA ILE A 612 27.21 6.38 39.34
C ILE A 612 26.89 4.96 39.81
N LEU A 613 27.83 4.23 40.41
CA LEU A 613 27.62 2.86 40.90
C LEU A 613 26.73 2.76 42.16
N GLN A 614 26.36 3.89 42.75
CA GLN A 614 25.31 3.95 43.76
C GLN A 614 23.91 3.76 43.15
N VAL A 615 23.71 4.20 41.91
CA VAL A 615 22.40 4.23 41.23
C VAL A 615 22.29 3.31 40.02
N ASP A 616 23.41 2.76 39.54
CA ASP A 616 23.48 1.78 38.44
C ASP A 616 24.41 0.60 38.79
N SER A 617 24.20 -0.57 38.17
CA SER A 617 25.03 -1.76 38.35
C SER A 617 26.31 -1.75 37.50
N SER A 618 26.33 -0.96 36.43
CA SER A 618 27.51 -0.76 35.59
C SER A 618 27.52 0.64 34.97
N LEU A 619 28.68 1.03 34.46
CA LEU A 619 28.88 2.31 33.79
C LEU A 619 29.84 2.19 32.61
N LEU A 620 29.85 3.21 31.76
CA LEU A 620 30.78 3.38 30.65
C LEU A 620 31.59 4.67 30.83
N LEU A 621 32.91 4.56 30.66
CA LEU A 621 33.78 5.70 30.41
C LEU A 621 33.93 5.87 28.91
N GLU A 622 33.62 7.05 28.39
CA GLU A 622 33.65 7.36 26.96
C GLU A 622 34.50 8.58 26.68
N GLN A 623 35.34 8.50 25.65
CA GLN A 623 36.10 9.66 25.20
C GLN A 623 35.17 10.69 24.55
N GLU A 624 35.42 11.98 24.78
CA GLU A 624 34.65 13.04 24.14
C GLU A 624 34.74 12.93 22.61
N VAL A 625 33.57 12.93 21.97
CA VAL A 625 33.46 13.05 20.51
C VAL A 625 33.26 14.51 20.16
N ARG A 626 34.23 15.10 19.46
CA ARG A 626 34.10 16.47 18.93
C ARG A 626 33.24 16.46 17.68
N GLY A 627 31.95 16.79 17.84
CA GLY A 627 30.99 16.83 16.74
C GLY A 627 29.68 17.52 17.12
N ARG A 628 28.85 17.75 16.12
CA ARG A 628 27.47 18.26 16.28
C ARG A 628 26.55 17.10 16.64
N GLN A 629 25.67 17.25 17.62
CA GLN A 629 24.70 16.19 17.94
C GLN A 629 23.53 16.25 16.95
N ILE A 630 23.35 15.16 16.20
CA ILE A 630 22.29 14.99 15.20
C ILE A 630 21.40 13.83 15.64
N GLU A 631 20.10 14.10 15.78
CA GLU A 631 19.11 13.08 16.14
C GLU A 631 18.24 12.74 14.93
N PHE A 632 17.81 11.48 14.87
CA PHE A 632 16.91 10.95 13.86
C PHE A 632 15.70 10.30 14.54
N SER A 633 14.49 10.72 14.15
CA SER A 633 13.29 9.93 14.42
C SER A 633 13.22 8.76 13.44
N VAL A 634 13.04 7.55 13.97
CA VAL A 634 12.89 6.32 13.19
C VAL A 634 11.62 5.61 13.62
N TRP A 635 10.84 5.10 12.67
CA TRP A 635 9.64 4.32 12.95
C TRP A 635 9.38 3.29 11.85
N GLY A 636 8.57 2.30 12.16
CA GLY A 636 8.17 1.22 11.27
C GLY A 636 8.54 -0.16 11.78
N ASN A 637 8.01 -1.19 11.12
CA ASN A 637 8.35 -2.58 11.41
C ASN A 637 9.13 -3.16 10.20
N GLU A 638 8.41 -3.66 9.20
CA GLU A 638 9.00 -4.18 7.96
C GLU A 638 9.60 -3.05 7.11
N THR A 639 8.85 -1.95 6.99
CA THR A 639 9.28 -0.76 6.25
C THR A 639 9.76 0.30 7.23
N ILE A 640 11.04 0.66 7.15
CA ILE A 640 11.64 1.62 8.08
C ILE A 640 11.65 3.02 7.47
N HIS A 641 11.02 3.93 8.17
CA HIS A 641 10.97 5.34 7.87
C HIS A 641 11.91 6.12 8.80
N VAL A 642 12.56 7.12 8.22
CA VAL A 642 13.38 8.08 8.97
C VAL A 642 12.82 9.48 8.72
N GLY A 643 12.73 10.26 9.78
CA GLY A 643 12.27 11.65 9.76
C GLY A 643 13.29 12.61 9.14
N VAL A 644 12.96 13.89 9.18
CA VAL A 644 13.91 14.96 8.89
C VAL A 644 14.80 15.13 10.13
N PRO A 645 16.14 15.00 10.03
CA PRO A 645 16.98 15.05 11.22
C PRO A 645 16.98 16.42 11.88
N THR A 646 17.25 16.41 13.18
CA THR A 646 17.44 17.63 13.97
C THR A 646 18.88 17.76 14.45
N GLU A 647 19.34 18.98 14.63
CA GLU A 647 20.57 19.28 15.37
C GLU A 647 20.22 19.85 16.75
N VAL A 648 20.92 19.36 17.78
CA VAL A 648 20.85 19.91 19.14
C VAL A 648 21.87 21.05 19.27
N LEU A 649 21.40 22.28 19.41
CA LEU A 649 22.24 23.50 19.39
C LEU A 649 22.78 23.90 20.77
N LYS A 650 22.03 23.63 21.84
CA LYS A 650 22.44 23.94 23.21
C LYS A 650 21.89 22.90 24.18
N GLN A 651 22.79 22.23 24.89
CA GLN A 651 22.51 21.54 26.16
C GLN A 651 23.24 22.35 27.22
N ASP A 652 22.56 23.26 27.93
CA ASP A 652 23.14 23.79 29.17
C ASP A 652 23.15 22.63 30.17
N PHE A 653 24.33 22.08 30.44
CA PHE A 653 24.53 20.95 31.35
C PHE A 653 24.57 21.42 32.80
N TYR A 654 23.43 21.84 33.34
CA TYR A 654 23.31 22.13 34.77
C TYR A 654 22.02 21.49 35.30
N SER A 655 22.12 20.24 35.78
CA SER A 655 21.01 19.50 36.43
C SER A 655 19.83 19.04 35.55
N TYR A 656 19.04 18.10 36.09
CA TYR A 656 17.86 17.48 35.46
C TYR A 656 16.76 18.49 35.12
N GLU A 657 16.67 19.59 35.89
CA GLU A 657 15.65 20.62 35.75
C GLU A 657 15.91 21.50 34.51
N ASP A 658 17.17 21.80 34.16
CA ASP A 658 17.50 22.76 33.10
C ASP A 658 17.36 22.21 31.66
N LYS A 659 17.50 20.89 31.44
CA LYS A 659 17.37 20.29 30.09
C LYS A 659 15.96 20.46 29.51
N TYR A 660 14.96 20.50 30.38
CA TYR A 660 13.56 20.74 30.01
C TYR A 660 13.16 22.22 30.14
N GLU A 661 14.10 23.13 30.38
CA GLU A 661 13.81 24.57 30.37
C GLU A 661 14.29 25.31 29.13
N LYS A 662 15.16 24.74 28.26
CA LYS A 662 15.49 25.27 26.90
C LYS A 662 16.42 24.33 26.10
N THR A 663 15.97 23.13 25.68
CA THR A 663 16.70 22.43 24.60
C THR A 663 16.40 23.12 23.27
N LEU A 664 17.38 23.85 22.74
CA LEU A 664 17.28 24.50 21.43
C LEU A 664 17.65 23.51 20.33
N THR A 665 16.70 23.18 19.46
CA THR A 665 16.91 22.28 18.32
C THR A 665 16.67 22.99 17.00
N LYS A 666 17.37 22.57 15.95
CA LYS A 666 17.19 23.05 14.58
C LYS A 666 16.67 21.92 13.69
N ILE A 667 15.55 22.15 12.99
CA ILE A 667 14.93 21.19 12.07
C ILE A 667 14.62 21.93 10.76
N PRO A 668 15.11 21.47 9.59
CA PRO A 668 16.11 20.42 9.42
C PRO A 668 17.48 20.81 10.01
N ALA A 669 18.28 19.80 10.39
CA ALA A 669 19.71 19.99 10.64
C ALA A 669 20.41 20.52 9.37
N GLU A 670 21.31 21.50 9.51
CA GLU A 670 22.10 22.02 8.39
C GLU A 670 23.32 21.13 8.12
N ILE A 671 23.13 20.11 7.28
CA ILE A 671 24.15 19.13 6.90
C ILE A 671 24.15 18.93 5.39
N SER A 672 25.28 18.46 4.83
CA SER A 672 25.37 18.17 3.39
C SER A 672 24.41 17.05 2.96
N GLU A 673 24.05 17.00 1.68
CA GLU A 673 23.21 15.92 1.14
C GLU A 673 23.85 14.53 1.34
N LYS A 674 25.18 14.46 1.24
CA LYS A 674 25.96 13.23 1.49
C LYS A 674 25.83 12.80 2.95
N ALA A 675 26.01 13.72 3.89
CA ALA A 675 25.84 13.45 5.32
C ALA A 675 24.39 13.09 5.65
N LEU A 676 23.39 13.72 5.01
CA LEU A 676 21.98 13.39 5.21
C LEU A 676 21.66 11.96 4.74
N ALA A 677 22.13 11.59 3.54
CA ALA A 677 21.92 10.25 2.98
C ALA A 677 22.58 9.18 3.86
N GLU A 678 23.82 9.42 4.28
CA GLU A 678 24.56 8.49 5.13
C GLU A 678 23.95 8.38 6.54
N GLY A 679 23.56 9.49 7.15
CA GLY A 679 22.91 9.50 8.46
C GLY A 679 21.59 8.72 8.46
N LYS A 680 20.76 8.92 7.43
CA LYS A 680 19.53 8.12 7.24
C LYS A 680 19.83 6.63 7.04
N ARG A 681 20.88 6.28 6.31
CA ARG A 681 21.30 4.90 6.10
C ARG A 681 21.75 4.26 7.41
N LEU A 682 22.58 4.95 8.19
CA LEU A 682 23.09 4.49 9.49
C LEU A 682 21.98 4.39 10.53
N ALA A 683 21.06 5.35 10.60
CA ALA A 683 19.89 5.28 11.50
C ALA A 683 19.06 4.01 11.23
N LYS A 684 18.77 3.69 9.95
CA LYS A 684 18.09 2.43 9.58
C LYS A 684 18.90 1.20 9.96
N LEU A 685 20.23 1.25 9.79
CA LEU A 685 21.12 0.13 10.12
C LEU A 685 21.15 -0.12 11.64
N VAL A 686 21.25 0.93 12.46
CA VAL A 686 21.17 0.84 13.92
C VAL A 686 19.83 0.24 14.34
N TYR A 687 18.72 0.78 13.84
CA TYR A 687 17.36 0.30 14.13
C TYR A 687 17.20 -1.20 13.85
N ARG A 688 17.69 -1.67 12.69
CA ARG A 688 17.66 -3.09 12.32
C ARG A 688 18.59 -3.95 13.17
N SER A 689 19.79 -3.46 13.46
CA SER A 689 20.81 -4.21 14.21
C SER A 689 20.32 -4.51 15.63
N LEU A 690 19.56 -3.59 16.20
CA LEU A 690 18.98 -3.70 17.54
C LEU A 690 17.57 -4.33 17.54
N LYS A 691 17.09 -4.78 16.37
CA LYS A 691 15.76 -5.39 16.17
C LYS A 691 14.60 -4.52 16.65
N CYS A 692 14.75 -3.20 16.57
CA CYS A 692 13.71 -2.26 16.98
C CYS A 692 12.44 -2.41 16.14
N SER A 693 11.29 -2.06 16.74
CA SER A 693 9.97 -2.01 16.11
C SER A 693 9.15 -0.84 16.68
N GLY A 694 8.10 -0.42 15.97
CA GLY A 694 7.32 0.76 16.33
C GLY A 694 8.07 2.06 16.07
N LEU A 695 8.79 2.58 17.08
CA LEU A 695 9.50 3.86 17.01
C LEU A 695 10.79 3.87 17.84
N SER A 696 11.73 4.76 17.50
CA SER A 696 12.90 5.08 18.33
C SER A 696 13.52 6.41 17.91
N ARG A 697 14.17 7.10 18.85
CA ARG A 697 15.09 8.20 18.52
C ARG A 697 16.53 7.67 18.51
N ILE A 698 17.29 8.00 17.48
CA ILE A 698 18.69 7.58 17.35
C ILE A 698 19.59 8.81 17.33
N ASP A 699 20.56 8.85 18.23
CA ASP A 699 21.39 10.00 18.47
C ASP A 699 22.83 9.73 17.98
N PHE A 700 23.36 10.63 17.16
CA PHE A 700 24.73 10.57 16.66
C PHE A 700 25.48 11.86 16.96
N PHE A 701 26.80 11.78 17.01
CA PHE A 701 27.69 12.91 16.80
C PHE A 701 28.18 12.92 15.35
N LEU A 702 28.06 14.06 14.67
CA LEU A 702 28.60 14.31 13.34
C LEU A 702 29.91 15.10 13.47
N THR A 703 31.04 14.47 13.12
CA THR A 703 32.35 15.13 13.17
C THR A 703 32.51 16.18 12.06
N LYS A 704 33.57 16.99 12.13
CA LYS A 704 33.89 17.97 11.08
C LYS A 704 34.15 17.33 9.71
N GLU A 705 34.62 16.08 9.71
CA GLU A 705 34.84 15.26 8.51
C GLU A 705 33.55 14.55 8.03
N GLU A 706 32.39 14.95 8.54
CA GLU A 706 31.08 14.37 8.25
C GLU A 706 30.96 12.87 8.54
N LYS A 707 31.67 12.39 9.56
CA LYS A 707 31.53 11.01 10.05
C LYS A 707 30.55 10.96 11.20
N TYR A 708 29.60 10.02 11.12
CA TYR A 708 28.67 9.75 12.20
C TYR A 708 29.27 8.79 13.22
N ILE A 709 29.22 9.17 14.48
CA ILE A 709 29.58 8.35 15.63
C ILE A 709 28.29 8.12 16.44
N PHE A 710 27.85 6.87 16.56
CA PHE A 710 26.67 6.52 17.33
C PHE A 710 26.88 6.85 18.82
N ASN A 711 25.94 7.62 19.37
CA ASN A 711 25.94 7.98 20.79
C ASN A 711 25.04 7.02 21.57
N GLU A 712 23.74 7.03 21.27
CA GLU A 712 22.73 6.23 21.96
C GLU A 712 21.44 6.11 21.14
N ILE A 713 20.51 5.30 21.64
CA ILE A 713 19.17 5.11 21.10
C ILE A 713 18.16 5.20 22.25
N ASN A 714 17.02 5.84 22.02
CA ASN A 714 15.86 5.76 22.91
C ASN A 714 14.74 4.96 22.20
N PRO A 715 14.35 3.77 22.71
CA PRO A 715 13.33 2.92 22.10
C PRO A 715 11.87 3.39 22.35
N MET A 716 11.66 4.41 23.19
CA MET A 716 10.35 5.00 23.49
C MET A 716 10.49 6.50 23.79
N PRO A 717 10.80 7.32 22.76
CA PRO A 717 11.04 8.75 22.94
C PRO A 717 9.77 9.49 23.38
N GLY A 718 9.96 10.57 24.15
CA GLY A 718 8.86 11.41 24.62
C GLY A 718 8.19 12.27 23.55
N PHE A 719 6.96 12.70 23.84
CA PHE A 719 6.11 13.55 23.00
C PHE A 719 5.77 14.89 23.68
N THR A 720 6.64 15.35 24.58
CA THR A 720 6.49 16.65 25.24
C THR A 720 6.74 17.79 24.24
N PRO A 721 6.29 19.03 24.54
CA PRO A 721 6.57 20.21 23.70
C PRO A 721 8.05 20.48 23.42
N LEU A 722 8.94 19.89 24.23
CA LEU A 722 10.40 20.07 24.16
C LEU A 722 11.10 18.91 23.44
N SER A 723 10.39 17.82 23.16
CA SER A 723 10.93 16.70 22.41
C SER A 723 10.98 17.02 20.93
N ALA A 724 12.14 16.84 20.30
CA ALA A 724 12.29 16.99 18.86
C ALA A 724 11.74 15.79 18.07
N PHE A 725 11.33 14.70 18.72
CA PHE A 725 10.94 13.46 18.03
C PHE A 725 9.79 13.67 17.04
N PHE A 726 8.64 14.17 17.52
CA PHE A 726 7.50 14.44 16.64
C PHE A 726 7.73 15.61 15.68
N PRO A 727 8.35 16.75 16.08
CA PRO A 727 8.75 17.79 15.13
C PRO A 727 9.57 17.29 13.92
N MET A 728 10.49 16.34 14.10
CA MET A 728 11.22 15.69 13.00
C MET A 728 10.31 14.88 12.06
N VAL A 729 9.25 14.28 12.59
CA VAL A 729 8.21 13.58 11.82
C VAL A 729 7.32 14.60 11.08
N LYS A 730 6.88 15.65 11.76
CA LYS A 730 6.03 16.72 11.22
C LYS A 730 6.69 17.47 10.06
N ALA A 731 8.00 17.68 10.12
CA ALA A 731 8.77 18.26 9.02
C ALA A 731 8.74 17.43 7.73
N LYS A 732 8.29 16.16 7.78
CA LYS A 732 8.04 15.30 6.63
C LYS A 732 6.61 15.41 6.09
N GLY A 733 5.78 16.28 6.64
CA GLY A 733 4.38 16.49 6.24
C GLY A 733 3.37 15.55 6.89
N ILE A 734 3.74 14.86 7.98
CA ILE A 734 2.85 13.94 8.71
C ILE A 734 2.25 14.70 9.91
N SER A 735 0.92 14.73 10.01
CA SER A 735 0.22 15.37 11.14
C SER A 735 0.24 14.52 12.41
N GLU A 736 -0.14 15.12 13.53
CA GLU A 736 -0.22 14.49 14.85
C GLU A 736 -1.16 13.28 14.81
N LYS A 737 -2.36 13.48 14.26
CA LYS A 737 -3.37 12.43 14.08
C LYS A 737 -2.86 11.30 13.18
N GLN A 738 -2.28 11.63 12.02
CA GLN A 738 -1.73 10.62 11.11
C GLN A 738 -0.61 9.80 11.77
N PHE A 739 0.21 10.43 12.60
CA PHE A 739 1.28 9.71 13.28
C PHE A 739 0.75 8.78 14.38
N ILE A 740 -0.28 9.18 15.12
CA ILE A 740 -0.95 8.29 16.08
C ILE A 740 -1.56 7.08 15.35
N ASP A 741 -2.19 7.29 14.19
CA ASP A 741 -2.70 6.20 13.35
C ASP A 741 -1.57 5.24 12.96
N ILE A 742 -0.42 5.76 12.51
CA ILE A 742 0.77 4.96 12.19
C ILE A 742 1.21 4.12 13.39
N LEU A 743 1.33 4.71 14.58
CA LEU A 743 1.77 3.97 15.78
C LEU A 743 0.79 2.84 16.13
N ILE A 744 -0.51 3.08 16.02
CA ILE A 744 -1.54 2.06 16.25
C ILE A 744 -1.46 0.94 15.21
N ILE A 745 -1.33 1.28 13.92
CA ILE A 745 -1.15 0.31 12.84
C ILE A 745 0.07 -0.57 13.08
N LEU A 746 1.21 0.03 13.46
CA LEU A 746 2.45 -0.71 13.72
C LEU A 746 2.33 -1.68 14.91
N GLY A 747 1.66 -1.28 15.99
CA GLY A 747 1.43 -2.18 17.13
C GLY A 747 0.52 -3.35 16.78
N LEU A 748 -0.57 -3.09 16.03
CA LEU A 748 -1.48 -4.13 15.55
C LEU A 748 -0.77 -5.07 14.54
N GLN A 749 0.08 -4.54 13.67
CA GLN A 749 0.87 -5.35 12.73
C GLN A 749 1.78 -6.31 13.47
N ARG A 750 2.52 -5.82 14.47
CA ARG A 750 3.44 -6.64 15.26
C ARG A 750 2.71 -7.82 15.89
N ALA A 751 1.56 -7.58 16.53
CA ALA A 751 0.76 -8.65 17.12
C ALA A 751 0.32 -9.71 16.10
N ARG A 752 -0.06 -9.31 14.89
CA ARG A 752 -0.42 -10.26 13.81
C ARG A 752 0.75 -11.12 13.35
N VAL A 753 1.97 -10.58 13.33
CA VAL A 753 3.17 -11.33 12.95
C VAL A 753 3.56 -12.33 14.05
N CYS A 754 3.53 -11.91 15.31
CA CYS A 754 3.85 -12.77 16.45
C CYS A 754 2.87 -13.94 16.64
N GLN A 755 1.61 -13.82 16.24
CA GLN A 755 0.64 -14.94 16.27
C GLN A 755 0.84 -15.99 15.16
N LYS A 756 1.73 -15.73 14.19
CA LYS A 756 2.06 -16.66 13.09
C LYS A 756 3.26 -17.55 13.43
N THR A 757 4.13 -17.09 14.32
CA THR A 757 5.25 -17.84 14.92
C THR A 757 4.80 -18.60 16.15
#